data_AF-L1KT04-F1
#
_entry.id   AF-L1KT04-F1
#
_cell.length_a   1.000
_cell.length_b   1.000
_cell.length_c   1.000
_cell.angle_alpha   90.00
_cell.angle_beta   90.00
_cell.angle_gamma   90.00
#
_symmetry.space_group_name_H-M   'P 1'
#
loop_
_entity.id
_entity.type
_entity.pdbx_description
1 polymer ?
#
loop_
_entity_poly.entity_id
_entity_poly.type
_entity_poly.pdbx_seq_one_letter_code
_entity_poly.pdbx_strand_id
1 'polypeptide(L)'
;MPRPFRIGLTPPDWLVRNLQPQQAPPVNRPAVVRAAVALTLPLVIGLAVGRPAYGALASMGALSGVISDTADAYRMRLLNIAVPQMFAAVGITLGSLVYGHGWVTVGALTGIALVSGMISTIGAVASVSGLLLLLNSVVGAGLPMPGEWWLAPLLMSGGGLLVLLQALLGWPLRAGVPERAAVAETYRRAADQLAATADSAEAYDEARRAVTQSLNQSYDLVLGRRTRHHGRSPELVRLLAQLNALTPLVEAAPAVRLSGRPLPEEVPTAVRHLAEAVETGYSGPLGLRLPEPGGGIGRAVDQALRHAADVVTEKSPDALAGTANTVDRRGRYAPLRVRAARAARDVALSAGSWRYGLRLALCIGLAQALVSLIPVPRSYWIALTITFVLKPDFGSVFSRALLRALGTVVGLVVAAGVLAEVPRGWWDVSVMLLLAPLIPVFTPRGYGYQTAAITPVILLLSDILNHQGTGLLLPRLVDSLMGCAIALVAGYLLWPESWHARVGDRLADAVADTAAYVERAFGAVGEGAHDHAGRARMRRRLYRDLSAIRTEFQRALTEPPPTGRRAAAWWPLVVAVERIVDATTAARVRVKQGAESPSSAEVDHVVLQLRELAEGLRETDVLYAVRSDLSGPPGSVLEPLRQEVAAARAITSPH
;
A
#
# COMPACT_ATOMS: atom_id res chain seq x y z
N MET A 1 2.37 -15.47 -45.91
CA MET A 1 3.38 -14.39 -45.80
C MET A 1 3.05 -13.53 -44.59
N PRO A 2 3.86 -13.53 -43.51
CA PRO A 2 3.63 -12.67 -42.37
C PRO A 2 3.99 -11.22 -42.73
N ARG A 3 3.10 -10.27 -42.41
CA ARG A 3 3.34 -8.84 -42.61
C ARG A 3 4.52 -8.38 -41.74
N PRO A 4 5.43 -7.54 -42.25
CA PRO A 4 6.53 -6.99 -41.44
C PRO A 4 5.97 -6.11 -40.32
N PHE A 5 6.34 -6.40 -39.08
CA PHE A 5 6.10 -5.53 -37.94
C PHE A 5 6.76 -4.16 -38.22
N ARG A 6 5.94 -3.12 -38.38
CA ARG A 6 6.43 -1.75 -38.29
C ARG A 6 6.94 -1.57 -36.86
N ILE A 7 8.25 -1.44 -36.69
CA ILE A 7 8.86 -0.96 -35.45
C ILE A 7 8.46 0.51 -35.35
N GLY A 8 7.29 0.78 -34.78
CA GLY A 8 6.92 2.12 -34.37
C GLY A 8 7.91 2.56 -33.30
N LEU A 9 8.49 3.76 -33.45
CA LEU A 9 9.28 4.46 -32.43
C LEU A 9 8.44 4.86 -31.20
N THR A 10 7.26 4.27 -31.01
CA THR A 10 6.43 4.45 -29.82
C THR A 10 7.13 3.76 -28.65
N PRO A 11 7.51 4.51 -27.58
CA PRO A 11 8.08 3.89 -26.40
C PRO A 11 7.12 2.81 -25.89
N PRO A 12 7.63 1.66 -25.42
CA PRO A 12 6.76 0.54 -25.05
C PRO A 12 5.81 0.96 -23.92
N ASP A 13 4.56 0.49 -23.96
CA ASP A 13 3.48 0.97 -23.08
C ASP A 13 3.80 0.90 -21.58
N TRP A 14 4.58 -0.09 -21.16
CA TRP A 14 5.04 -0.22 -19.77
C TRP A 14 5.94 0.94 -19.35
N LEU A 15 6.72 1.53 -20.26
CA LEU A 15 7.58 2.68 -20.00
C LEU A 15 6.74 3.96 -19.87
N VAL A 16 5.80 4.17 -20.78
CA VAL A 16 4.89 5.33 -20.77
C VAL A 16 4.06 5.35 -19.48
N ARG A 17 3.48 4.21 -19.07
CA ARG A 17 2.71 4.10 -17.82
C ARG A 17 3.54 4.39 -16.57
N ASN A 18 4.83 4.05 -16.56
CA ASN A 18 5.70 4.29 -15.41
C ASN A 18 6.19 5.74 -15.31
N LEU A 19 6.22 6.49 -16.42
CA LEU A 19 6.67 7.89 -16.46
C LEU A 19 5.52 8.89 -16.23
N GLN A 20 4.27 8.48 -16.43
CA GLN A 20 3.12 9.34 -16.18
C GLN A 20 2.99 9.67 -14.68
N PRO A 21 2.82 10.97 -14.32
CA PRO A 21 2.55 11.35 -12.95
C PRO A 21 1.29 10.65 -12.45
N GLN A 22 1.36 10.06 -11.25
CA GLN A 22 0.17 9.55 -10.58
C GLN A 22 -0.75 10.73 -10.21
N GLN A 23 -2.07 10.53 -10.29
CA GLN A 23 -3.03 11.51 -9.81
C GLN A 23 -2.83 11.70 -8.31
N ALA A 24 -2.23 12.81 -7.93
CA ALA A 24 -1.90 13.11 -6.55
C ALA A 24 -3.09 13.75 -5.83
N PRO A 25 -3.37 13.37 -4.58
CA PRO A 25 -4.34 14.09 -3.75
C PRO A 25 -3.91 15.56 -3.57
N PRO A 26 -4.83 16.45 -3.13
CA PRO A 26 -4.50 17.85 -2.86
C PRO A 26 -3.29 17.98 -1.91
N VAL A 27 -2.44 18.97 -2.17
CA VAL A 27 -1.17 19.16 -1.46
C VAL A 27 -1.38 19.25 0.05
N ASN A 28 -0.72 18.38 0.81
CA ASN A 28 -0.75 18.37 2.26
C ASN A 28 0.06 19.55 2.82
N ARG A 29 -0.57 20.73 2.92
CA ARG A 29 0.07 21.98 3.40
C ARG A 29 0.79 21.80 4.75
N PRO A 30 0.22 21.12 5.76
CA PRO A 30 0.95 20.81 6.99
C PRO A 30 2.25 20.04 6.78
N ALA A 31 2.28 19.08 5.85
CA ALA A 31 3.51 18.33 5.53
C ALA A 31 4.55 19.20 4.84
N VAL A 32 4.12 20.09 3.94
CA VAL A 32 4.99 21.05 3.25
C VAL A 32 5.67 21.98 4.26
N VAL A 33 4.90 22.60 5.15
CA VAL A 33 5.45 23.49 6.20
C VAL A 33 6.36 22.73 7.15
N ARG A 34 5.96 21.53 7.59
CA ARG A 34 6.78 20.69 8.48
C ARG A 34 8.11 20.31 7.83
N ALA A 35 8.12 19.91 6.57
CA ALA A 35 9.36 19.60 5.85
C ALA A 35 10.28 20.83 5.76
N ALA A 36 9.71 22.00 5.41
CA ALA A 36 10.43 23.26 5.35
C ALA A 36 11.13 23.59 6.67
N VAL A 37 10.38 23.57 7.78
CA VAL A 37 10.92 23.94 9.10
C VAL A 37 11.86 22.85 9.64
N ALA A 38 11.50 21.57 9.54
CA ALA A 38 12.29 20.49 10.12
C ALA A 38 13.68 20.33 9.50
N LEU A 39 13.82 20.54 8.18
CA LEU A 39 15.12 20.42 7.50
C LEU A 39 15.94 21.72 7.60
N THR A 40 15.30 22.87 7.77
CA THR A 40 15.98 24.17 7.79
C THR A 40 16.41 24.58 9.20
N LEU A 41 15.59 24.30 10.22
CA LEU A 41 15.85 24.72 11.60
C LEU A 41 17.19 24.20 12.17
N PRO A 42 17.55 22.91 12.01
CA PRO A 42 18.83 22.43 12.53
C PRO A 42 20.03 23.07 11.81
N LEU A 43 19.89 23.37 10.51
CA LEU A 43 20.91 24.06 9.75
C LEU A 43 21.12 25.50 10.24
N VAL A 44 20.03 26.23 10.50
CA VAL A 44 20.07 27.58 11.12
C VAL A 44 20.80 27.56 12.45
N ILE A 45 20.46 26.60 13.32
CA ILE A 45 21.11 26.45 14.64
C ILE A 45 22.59 26.12 14.46
N GLY A 46 22.93 25.21 13.55
CA GLY A 46 24.32 24.85 13.24
C GLY A 46 25.14 26.04 12.76
N LEU A 47 24.60 26.86 11.86
CA LEU A 47 25.26 28.07 11.37
C LEU A 47 25.40 29.14 12.46
N ALA A 48 24.36 29.36 13.27
CA ALA A 48 24.38 30.33 14.36
C ALA A 48 25.44 30.02 15.44
N VAL A 49 25.70 28.73 15.68
CA VAL A 49 26.71 28.26 16.64
C VAL A 49 28.10 28.08 15.99
N GLY A 50 28.25 28.38 14.69
CA GLY A 50 29.51 28.20 13.97
C GLY A 50 29.91 26.73 13.76
N ARG A 51 28.93 25.81 13.82
CA ARG A 51 29.08 24.35 13.69
C ARG A 51 28.12 23.79 12.61
N PRO A 52 28.24 24.22 11.33
CA PRO A 52 27.28 23.86 10.28
C PRO A 52 27.19 22.35 10.02
N ALA A 53 28.29 21.61 10.20
CA ALA A 53 28.31 20.15 10.04
C ALA A 53 27.31 19.42 10.97
N TYR A 54 27.16 19.89 12.21
CA TYR A 54 26.20 19.31 13.16
C TYR A 54 24.76 19.63 12.76
N GLY A 55 24.51 20.84 12.26
CA GLY A 55 23.22 21.21 11.68
C GLY A 55 22.86 20.37 10.46
N ALA A 56 23.83 20.07 9.60
CA ALA A 56 23.64 19.21 8.44
C ALA A 56 23.29 17.76 8.83
N LEU A 57 23.99 17.17 9.82
CA LEU A 57 23.67 15.83 10.33
C LEU A 57 22.26 15.75 10.91
N ALA A 58 21.86 16.72 11.73
CA ALA A 58 20.51 16.80 12.26
C ALA A 58 19.47 16.95 11.13
N SER A 59 19.77 17.73 10.09
CA SER A 59 18.90 17.90 8.92
C SER A 59 18.77 16.61 8.09
N MET A 60 19.82 15.79 7.98
CA MET A 60 19.74 14.45 7.37
C MET A 60 18.82 13.50 8.15
N GLY A 61 18.84 13.61 9.49
CA GLY A 61 17.91 12.93 10.38
C GLY A 61 16.46 13.37 10.16
N ALA A 62 16.24 14.69 10.05
CA ALA A 62 14.93 15.26 9.73
C ALA A 62 14.42 14.83 8.35
N LEU A 63 15.28 14.75 7.34
CA LEU A 63 14.94 14.22 6.02
C LEU A 63 14.40 12.77 6.12
N SER A 64 15.05 11.93 6.93
CA SER A 64 14.57 10.56 7.18
C SER A 64 13.20 10.55 7.88
N GLY A 65 12.97 11.49 8.80
CA GLY A 65 11.68 11.70 9.45
C GLY A 65 10.57 12.12 8.48
N VAL A 66 10.86 13.08 7.58
CA VAL A 66 9.92 13.56 6.54
C VAL A 66 9.55 12.45 5.57
N ILE A 67 10.52 11.62 5.13
CA ILE A 67 10.26 10.47 4.26
C ILE A 67 9.38 9.42 4.97
N SER A 68 9.56 9.26 6.29
CA SER A 68 8.82 8.29 7.09
C SER A 68 7.41 8.76 7.50
N ASP A 69 7.10 10.04 7.27
CA ASP A 69 5.84 10.65 7.66
C ASP A 69 4.72 10.41 6.63
N THR A 70 4.28 9.16 6.55
CA THR A 70 3.29 8.68 5.58
C THR A 70 1.90 8.42 6.18
N ALA A 71 1.73 8.57 7.50
CA ALA A 71 0.48 8.21 8.18
C ALA A 71 -0.42 9.42 8.44
N ASP A 72 -1.74 9.28 8.25
CA ASP A 72 -2.69 10.34 8.60
C ASP A 72 -3.04 10.35 10.10
N ALA A 73 -2.98 9.20 10.77
CA ALA A 73 -3.27 9.09 12.20
C ALA A 73 -2.03 9.39 13.08
N TYR A 74 -2.16 10.33 14.03
CA TYR A 74 -1.08 10.75 14.95
C TYR A 74 -0.36 9.59 15.67
N ARG A 75 -1.09 8.57 16.11
CA ARG A 75 -0.51 7.41 16.79
C ARG A 75 0.27 6.49 15.86
N MET A 76 -0.14 6.42 14.60
CA MET A 76 0.61 5.69 13.58
C MET A 76 1.83 6.49 13.16
N ARG A 77 1.77 7.84 13.12
CA ARG A 77 2.94 8.71 12.95
C ARG A 77 3.99 8.48 14.03
N LEU A 78 3.60 8.34 15.30
CA LEU A 78 4.52 8.01 16.38
C LEU A 78 5.32 6.73 16.08
N LEU A 79 4.65 5.65 15.67
CA LEU A 79 5.35 4.40 15.34
C LEU A 79 6.13 4.48 14.02
N ASN A 80 5.57 5.14 13.02
CA ASN A 80 6.19 5.28 11.70
C ASN A 80 7.42 6.18 11.73
N ILE A 81 7.56 7.08 12.70
CA ILE A 81 8.72 7.96 12.82
C ILE A 81 9.65 7.46 13.94
N ALA A 82 9.16 7.22 15.16
CA ALA A 82 10.05 6.90 16.29
C ALA A 82 10.76 5.56 16.12
N VAL A 83 10.06 4.51 15.69
CA VAL A 83 10.67 3.17 15.55
C VAL A 83 11.75 3.17 14.48
N PRO A 84 11.50 3.64 13.23
CA PRO A 84 12.58 3.72 12.24
C PRO A 84 13.75 4.62 12.66
N GLN A 85 13.52 5.69 13.42
CA GLN A 85 14.59 6.55 13.93
C GLN A 85 15.48 5.83 14.96
N MET A 86 14.92 4.95 15.81
CA MET A 86 15.75 4.09 16.67
C MET A 86 16.64 3.16 15.86
N PHE A 87 16.11 2.56 14.80
CA PHE A 87 16.89 1.73 13.88
C PHE A 87 17.94 2.54 13.10
N ALA A 88 17.63 3.78 12.73
CA ALA A 88 18.58 4.71 12.15
C ALA A 88 19.76 4.99 13.09
N ALA A 89 19.49 5.22 14.39
CA ALA A 89 20.50 5.46 15.42
C ALA A 89 21.41 4.25 15.65
N VAL A 90 20.83 3.04 15.68
CA VAL A 90 21.61 1.79 15.71
C VAL A 90 22.45 1.66 14.45
N GLY A 91 21.85 1.96 13.29
CA GLY A 91 22.50 1.86 11.99
C GLY A 91 23.74 2.72 11.91
N ILE A 92 23.63 4.02 12.19
CA ILE A 92 24.75 4.96 12.14
C ILE A 92 25.87 4.58 13.12
N THR A 93 25.52 4.10 14.32
CA THR A 93 26.50 3.64 15.32
C THR A 93 27.28 2.42 14.82
N LEU A 94 26.58 1.40 14.30
CA LEU A 94 27.22 0.21 13.73
C LEU A 94 28.10 0.56 12.54
N GLY A 95 27.63 1.47 11.67
CA GLY A 95 28.38 1.96 10.52
C GLY A 95 29.66 2.66 10.93
N SER A 96 29.59 3.59 11.89
CA SER A 96 30.77 4.34 12.36
C SER A 96 31.80 3.45 13.03
N LEU A 97 31.39 2.36 13.69
CA LEU A 97 32.31 1.40 14.33
C LEU A 97 33.14 0.62 13.30
N VAL A 98 32.58 0.33 12.13
CA VAL A 98 33.27 -0.42 11.07
C VAL A 98 33.93 0.49 10.04
N TYR A 99 33.82 1.81 10.18
CA TYR A 99 34.48 2.78 9.32
C TYR A 99 36.00 2.51 9.29
N GLY A 100 36.59 2.48 8.10
CA GLY A 100 38.04 2.30 7.93
C GLY A 100 38.58 0.88 8.10
N HIS A 101 37.75 -0.14 8.34
CA HIS A 101 38.19 -1.52 8.60
C HIS A 101 38.16 -2.46 7.37
N GLY A 102 38.19 -1.90 6.14
CA GLY A 102 38.33 -2.65 4.89
C GLY A 102 37.29 -3.78 4.72
N TRP A 103 37.75 -5.02 4.62
CA TRP A 103 36.88 -6.21 4.45
C TRP A 103 35.94 -6.48 5.62
N VAL A 104 36.28 -6.02 6.83
CA VAL A 104 35.35 -6.11 7.97
C VAL A 104 34.11 -5.25 7.71
N THR A 105 34.30 -4.06 7.12
CA THR A 105 33.20 -3.19 6.69
C THR A 105 32.30 -3.89 5.66
N VAL A 106 32.90 -4.59 4.68
CA VAL A 106 32.18 -5.36 3.67
C VAL A 106 31.31 -6.44 4.33
N GLY A 107 31.90 -7.26 5.21
CA GLY A 107 31.19 -8.32 5.92
C GLY A 107 30.07 -7.79 6.82
N ALA A 108 30.35 -6.74 7.58
CA ALA A 108 29.39 -6.12 8.49
C ALA A 108 28.19 -5.51 7.74
N LEU A 109 28.43 -4.71 6.69
CA LEU A 109 27.34 -4.13 5.91
C LEU A 109 26.53 -5.18 5.15
N THR A 110 27.16 -6.27 4.71
CA THR A 110 26.46 -7.42 4.11
C THR A 110 25.54 -8.12 5.12
N GLY A 111 26.02 -8.35 6.35
CA GLY A 111 25.21 -8.91 7.43
C GLY A 111 24.05 -7.99 7.84
N ILE A 112 24.31 -6.68 7.96
CA ILE A 112 23.27 -5.68 8.23
C ILE A 112 22.23 -5.64 7.11
N ALA A 113 22.65 -5.77 5.84
CA ALA A 113 21.75 -5.84 4.70
C ALA A 113 20.85 -7.09 4.73
N LEU A 114 21.37 -8.25 5.15
CA LEU A 114 20.58 -9.46 5.35
C LEU A 114 19.49 -9.24 6.40
N VAL A 115 19.87 -8.74 7.58
CA VAL A 115 18.94 -8.48 8.69
C VAL A 115 17.90 -7.41 8.31
N SER A 116 18.34 -6.32 7.71
CA SER A 116 17.49 -5.25 7.18
C SER A 116 16.45 -5.79 6.19
N GLY A 117 16.89 -6.65 5.26
CA GLY A 117 16.01 -7.28 4.29
C GLY A 117 14.95 -8.15 4.95
N MET A 118 15.35 -9.05 5.85
CA MET A 118 14.43 -9.92 6.58
C MET A 118 13.38 -9.14 7.40
N ILE A 119 13.80 -8.09 8.10
CA ILE A 119 12.88 -7.22 8.87
C ILE A 119 11.87 -6.54 7.93
N SER A 120 12.28 -6.23 6.71
CA SER A 120 11.45 -5.47 5.78
C SER A 120 10.22 -6.22 5.24
N THR A 121 10.11 -7.54 5.47
CA THR A 121 8.95 -8.32 5.04
C THR A 121 7.82 -8.41 6.07
N ILE A 122 8.00 -7.86 7.28
CA ILE A 122 7.02 -7.96 8.39
C ILE A 122 5.83 -7.01 8.18
N GLY A 123 6.07 -5.85 7.58
CA GLY A 123 5.07 -4.82 7.37
C GLY A 123 5.69 -3.44 7.11
N ALA A 124 4.87 -2.44 6.81
CA ALA A 124 5.33 -1.13 6.35
C ALA A 124 6.32 -0.44 7.33
N VAL A 125 6.03 -0.45 8.65
CA VAL A 125 6.90 0.17 9.66
C VAL A 125 8.24 -0.55 9.76
N ALA A 126 8.22 -1.88 9.71
CA ALA A 126 9.43 -2.69 9.76
C ALA A 126 10.27 -2.52 8.48
N SER A 127 9.63 -2.40 7.32
CA SER A 127 10.30 -2.07 6.05
C SER A 127 10.99 -0.71 6.07
N VAL A 128 10.35 0.32 6.62
CA VAL A 128 11.01 1.63 6.80
C VAL A 128 12.14 1.54 7.85
N SER A 129 11.95 0.77 8.91
CA SER A 129 12.97 0.55 9.95
C SER A 129 14.21 -0.16 9.40
N GLY A 130 14.02 -1.25 8.64
CA GLY A 130 15.10 -1.97 7.97
C GLY A 130 15.83 -1.08 6.96
N LEU A 131 15.08 -0.31 6.16
CA LEU A 131 15.65 0.67 5.23
C LEU A 131 16.55 1.67 5.96
N LEU A 132 16.06 2.30 7.03
CA LEU A 132 16.83 3.30 7.78
C LEU A 132 18.00 2.69 8.54
N LEU A 133 17.89 1.46 9.05
CA LEU A 133 19.02 0.73 9.62
C LEU A 133 20.17 0.63 8.61
N LEU A 134 19.90 0.06 7.43
CA LEU A 134 20.91 -0.16 6.41
C LEU A 134 21.44 1.17 5.84
N LEU A 135 20.54 2.11 5.54
CA LEU A 135 20.89 3.42 5.02
C LEU A 135 21.87 4.15 5.96
N ASN A 136 21.56 4.17 7.25
CA ASN A 136 22.39 4.87 8.23
C ASN A 136 23.68 4.09 8.53
N SER A 137 23.69 2.76 8.49
CA SER A 137 24.93 1.99 8.56
C SER A 137 25.87 2.26 7.39
N VAL A 138 25.34 2.35 6.17
CA VAL A 138 26.13 2.69 4.98
C VAL A 138 26.68 4.11 5.08
N VAL A 139 25.89 5.07 5.56
CA VAL A 139 26.34 6.45 5.81
C VAL A 139 27.44 6.50 6.88
N GLY A 140 27.27 5.77 7.99
CA GLY A 140 28.24 5.69 9.08
C GLY A 140 29.56 5.05 8.67
N ALA A 141 29.49 4.01 7.83
CA ALA A 141 30.68 3.34 7.30
C ALA A 141 31.37 4.10 6.17
N GLY A 142 30.70 5.11 5.59
CA GLY A 142 31.19 5.85 4.43
C GLY A 142 31.71 7.26 4.72
N LEU A 143 31.43 7.83 5.90
CA LEU A 143 31.81 9.20 6.26
C LEU A 143 32.52 9.24 7.62
N PRO A 144 33.62 10.01 7.77
CA PRO A 144 34.19 10.29 9.07
C PRO A 144 33.21 11.17 9.87
N MET A 145 32.58 10.58 10.89
CA MET A 145 31.61 11.31 11.71
C MET A 145 32.33 12.33 12.61
N PRO A 146 31.89 13.59 12.66
CA PRO A 146 32.52 14.61 13.48
C PRO A 146 32.18 14.43 14.97
N GLY A 147 33.19 14.57 15.83
CA GLY A 147 33.05 14.51 17.28
C GLY A 147 33.00 13.08 17.84
N GLU A 148 32.35 12.93 18.99
CA GLU A 148 32.24 11.65 19.70
C GLU A 148 31.30 10.67 18.98
N TRP A 149 31.51 9.37 19.20
CA TRP A 149 30.76 8.28 18.56
C TRP A 149 29.23 8.37 18.77
N TRP A 150 28.77 8.98 19.86
CA TRP A 150 27.35 9.14 20.20
C TRP A 150 26.71 10.38 19.58
N LEU A 151 27.50 11.36 19.12
CA LEU A 151 26.99 12.67 18.71
C LEU A 151 26.21 12.60 17.39
N ALA A 152 26.74 11.91 16.38
CA ALA A 152 26.06 11.73 15.11
C ALA A 152 24.70 10.97 15.27
N PRO A 153 24.64 9.82 15.97
CA PRO A 153 23.36 9.16 16.28
C PRO A 153 22.36 10.08 16.99
N LEU A 154 22.83 10.86 17.97
CA LEU A 154 21.97 11.79 18.72
C LEU A 154 21.40 12.89 17.82
N LEU A 155 22.24 13.55 17.02
CA LEU A 155 21.84 14.64 16.13
C LEU A 155 20.85 14.17 15.06
N MET A 156 21.15 13.05 14.40
CA MET A 156 20.26 12.49 13.37
C MET A 156 18.91 12.06 13.99
N SER A 157 18.93 11.38 15.13
CA SER A 157 17.69 11.02 15.84
C SER A 157 16.92 12.26 16.28
N GLY A 158 17.61 13.29 16.77
CA GLY A 158 17.02 14.56 17.17
C GLY A 158 16.29 15.27 16.04
N GLY A 159 16.87 15.29 14.83
CA GLY A 159 16.19 15.82 13.64
C GLY A 159 14.93 15.03 13.27
N GLY A 160 14.97 13.70 13.36
CA GLY A 160 13.80 12.85 13.16
C GLY A 160 12.71 13.07 14.21
N LEU A 161 13.10 13.23 15.48
CA LEU A 161 12.20 13.51 16.60
C LEU A 161 11.61 14.93 16.51
N LEU A 162 12.30 15.90 15.93
CA LEU A 162 11.75 17.22 15.64
C LEU A 162 10.56 17.12 14.67
N VAL A 163 10.67 16.31 13.61
CA VAL A 163 9.56 16.05 12.69
C VAL A 163 8.38 15.43 13.44
N LEU A 164 8.65 14.46 14.32
CA LEU A 164 7.62 13.85 15.15
C LEU A 164 6.95 14.88 16.07
N LEU A 165 7.72 15.71 16.78
CA LEU A 165 7.20 16.75 17.65
C LEU A 165 6.28 17.70 16.89
N GLN A 166 6.72 18.21 15.73
CA GLN A 166 5.92 19.06 14.85
C GLN A 166 4.65 18.35 14.34
N ALA A 167 4.74 17.05 14.06
CA ALA A 167 3.58 16.26 13.68
C ALA A 167 2.59 16.07 14.85
N LEU A 168 3.04 16.00 16.09
CA LEU A 168 2.18 15.82 17.27
C LEU A 168 1.60 17.13 17.81
N LEU A 169 2.21 18.29 17.51
CA LEU A 169 1.72 19.61 17.92
C LEU A 169 0.27 19.90 17.47
N GLY A 170 -0.18 19.32 16.35
CA GLY A 170 -1.57 19.41 15.87
C GLY A 170 -2.56 18.40 16.47
N TRP A 171 -2.09 17.44 17.26
CA TRP A 171 -2.90 16.35 17.84
C TRP A 171 -4.08 16.86 18.66
N PRO A 172 -3.90 17.70 19.70
CA PRO A 172 -5.00 18.00 20.62
C PRO A 172 -6.19 18.69 19.91
N LEU A 173 -5.95 19.32 18.77
CA LEU A 173 -6.97 20.00 17.97
C LEU A 173 -7.76 19.07 17.01
N ARG A 174 -7.34 17.80 16.81
CA ARG A 174 -7.91 16.89 15.78
C ARG A 174 -8.18 15.45 16.24
N ALA A 175 -8.20 15.16 17.54
CA ALA A 175 -8.48 13.81 18.03
C ALA A 175 -9.88 13.33 17.58
N GLY A 176 -9.98 12.18 16.89
CA GLY A 176 -11.26 11.60 16.42
C GLY A 176 -11.76 12.08 15.04
N VAL A 177 -11.16 13.14 14.49
CA VAL A 177 -11.46 13.64 13.13
C VAL A 177 -11.00 12.67 12.02
N PRO A 178 -9.77 12.11 12.03
CA PRO A 178 -9.32 11.29 10.91
C PRO A 178 -10.08 9.96 10.80
N GLU A 179 -10.52 9.38 11.92
CA GLU A 179 -11.34 8.17 11.88
C GLU A 179 -12.75 8.46 11.36
N ARG A 180 -13.39 9.55 11.81
CA ARG A 180 -14.69 10.00 11.25
C ARG A 180 -14.59 10.31 9.76
N ALA A 181 -13.55 11.04 9.35
CA ALA A 181 -13.31 11.38 7.95
C ALA A 181 -13.08 10.12 7.10
N ALA A 182 -12.36 9.12 7.60
CA ALA A 182 -12.16 7.86 6.90
C ALA A 182 -13.46 7.06 6.74
N VAL A 183 -14.29 6.97 7.79
CA VAL A 183 -15.60 6.31 7.69
C VAL A 183 -16.52 7.07 6.74
N ALA A 184 -16.57 8.40 6.83
CA ALA A 184 -17.33 9.25 5.91
C ALA A 184 -16.88 9.10 4.46
N GLU A 185 -15.58 9.04 4.21
CA GLU A 185 -15.03 8.77 2.88
C GLU A 185 -15.51 7.41 2.35
N THR A 186 -15.56 6.37 3.19
CA THR A 186 -16.10 5.08 2.77
C THR A 186 -17.59 5.17 2.38
N TYR A 187 -18.39 5.99 3.06
CA TYR A 187 -19.78 6.27 2.66
C TYR A 187 -19.83 7.00 1.31
N ARG A 188 -18.98 8.02 1.08
CA ARG A 188 -18.89 8.71 -0.22
C ARG A 188 -18.54 7.74 -1.35
N ARG A 189 -17.55 6.86 -1.14
CA ARG A 189 -17.17 5.84 -2.12
C ARG A 189 -18.30 4.86 -2.41
N ALA A 190 -19.05 4.44 -1.39
CA ALA A 190 -20.24 3.61 -1.58
C ALA A 190 -21.34 4.32 -2.38
N ALA A 191 -21.53 5.63 -2.18
CA ALA A 191 -22.44 6.42 -3.01
C ALA A 191 -21.98 6.44 -4.48
N ASP A 192 -20.68 6.66 -4.72
CA ASP A 192 -20.11 6.67 -6.07
C ASP A 192 -20.23 5.29 -6.75
N GLN A 193 -20.08 4.20 -6.00
CA GLN A 193 -20.33 2.85 -6.53
C GLN A 193 -21.79 2.63 -6.94
N LEU A 194 -22.74 3.12 -6.13
CA LEU A 194 -24.17 3.02 -6.46
C LEU A 194 -24.51 3.87 -7.70
N ALA A 195 -23.96 5.07 -7.82
CA ALA A 195 -24.11 5.91 -9.01
C ALA A 195 -23.52 5.24 -10.26
N ALA A 196 -22.32 4.67 -10.14
CA ALA A 196 -21.62 4.00 -11.24
C ALA A 196 -22.30 2.71 -11.72
N THR A 197 -23.35 2.21 -11.06
CA THR A 197 -24.14 1.07 -11.56
C THR A 197 -24.79 1.35 -12.93
N ALA A 198 -25.08 2.61 -13.22
CA ALA A 198 -25.65 3.09 -14.48
C ALA A 198 -24.59 3.33 -15.58
N ASP A 199 -23.31 3.41 -15.22
CA ASP A 199 -22.21 3.78 -16.10
C ASP A 199 -21.62 2.57 -16.86
N SER A 200 -20.47 2.78 -17.51
CA SER A 200 -19.69 1.72 -18.14
C SER A 200 -19.22 0.68 -17.12
N ALA A 201 -18.96 -0.55 -17.60
CA ALA A 201 -18.44 -1.61 -16.74
C ALA A 201 -17.11 -1.23 -16.06
N GLU A 202 -16.25 -0.50 -16.78
CA GLU A 202 -14.97 -0.01 -16.26
C GLU A 202 -15.14 0.99 -15.11
N ALA A 203 -16.09 1.92 -15.24
CA ALA A 203 -16.39 2.92 -14.21
C ALA A 203 -16.95 2.26 -12.95
N TYR A 204 -17.89 1.32 -13.09
CA TYR A 204 -18.42 0.54 -11.97
C TYR A 204 -17.32 -0.26 -11.27
N ASP A 205 -16.47 -0.94 -12.04
CA ASP A 205 -15.36 -1.71 -11.49
C ASP A 205 -14.39 -0.81 -10.71
N GLU A 206 -14.02 0.37 -11.24
CA GLU A 206 -13.18 1.33 -10.51
C GLU A 206 -13.84 1.80 -9.21
N ALA A 207 -15.12 2.15 -9.24
CA ALA A 207 -15.85 2.58 -8.06
C ALA A 207 -15.93 1.47 -7.00
N ARG A 208 -16.28 0.23 -7.37
CA ARG A 208 -16.29 -0.96 -6.50
C ARG A 208 -14.93 -1.19 -5.82
N ARG A 209 -13.85 -0.98 -6.58
CA ARG A 209 -12.47 -1.14 -6.09
C ARG A 209 -12.12 -0.05 -5.07
N ALA A 210 -12.50 1.19 -5.35
CA ALA A 210 -12.34 2.30 -4.41
C ALA A 210 -13.10 2.08 -3.09
N VAL A 211 -14.33 1.54 -3.12
CA VAL A 211 -15.09 1.20 -1.90
C VAL A 211 -14.39 0.13 -1.09
N THR A 212 -13.94 -0.96 -1.73
CA THR A 212 -13.24 -2.06 -1.05
C THR A 212 -11.96 -1.56 -0.37
N GLN A 213 -11.17 -0.73 -1.06
CA GLN A 213 -9.95 -0.14 -0.50
C GLN A 213 -10.28 0.77 0.70
N SER A 214 -11.29 1.64 0.57
CA SER A 214 -11.73 2.53 1.64
C SER A 214 -12.27 1.76 2.85
N LEU A 215 -13.01 0.66 2.64
CA LEU A 215 -13.47 -0.22 3.71
C LEU A 215 -12.30 -0.82 4.47
N ASN A 216 -11.32 -1.40 3.77
CA ASN A 216 -10.13 -1.99 4.40
C ASN A 216 -9.36 -0.94 5.22
N GLN A 217 -9.10 0.22 4.64
CA GLN A 217 -8.41 1.32 5.32
C GLN A 217 -9.16 1.79 6.58
N SER A 218 -10.48 1.98 6.49
CA SER A 218 -11.30 2.43 7.62
C SER A 218 -11.39 1.38 8.74
N TYR A 219 -11.49 0.09 8.40
CA TYR A 219 -11.41 -0.98 9.42
C TYR A 219 -10.05 -1.02 10.10
N ASP A 220 -8.95 -0.92 9.34
CA ASP A 220 -7.60 -0.94 9.90
C ASP A 220 -7.36 0.23 10.86
N LEU A 221 -7.86 1.42 10.51
CA LEU A 221 -7.79 2.61 11.36
C LEU A 221 -8.63 2.45 12.65
N VAL A 222 -9.90 2.05 12.54
CA VAL A 222 -10.82 1.92 13.68
C VAL A 222 -10.44 0.76 14.60
N LEU A 223 -10.13 -0.42 14.03
CA LEU A 223 -9.68 -1.58 14.80
C LEU A 223 -8.31 -1.32 15.44
N GLY A 224 -7.38 -0.70 14.69
CA GLY A 224 -6.06 -0.33 15.19
C GLY A 224 -6.12 0.49 16.48
N ARG A 225 -7.09 1.40 16.61
CA ARG A 225 -7.29 2.22 17.83
C ARG A 225 -7.93 1.44 18.98
N ARG A 226 -8.84 0.49 18.70
CA ARG A 226 -9.46 -0.40 19.71
C ARG A 226 -8.46 -1.35 20.35
N THR A 227 -7.44 -1.78 19.61
CA THR A 227 -6.40 -2.71 20.12
C THR A 227 -5.54 -2.16 21.27
N ARG A 228 -5.54 -0.84 21.51
CA ARG A 228 -4.68 -0.18 22.51
C ARG A 228 -5.44 0.53 23.63
N HIS A 229 -6.74 0.78 23.47
CA HIS A 229 -7.55 1.31 24.56
C HIS A 229 -7.98 0.19 25.50
N HIS A 230 -7.49 0.21 26.74
CA HIS A 230 -8.07 -0.57 27.83
C HIS A 230 -9.36 0.14 28.27
N GLY A 231 -10.48 -0.16 27.61
CA GLY A 231 -11.80 0.40 27.93
C GLY A 231 -12.74 0.47 26.73
N ARG A 232 -14.06 0.56 26.98
CA ARG A 232 -15.08 0.82 25.95
C ARG A 232 -15.03 2.30 25.56
N SER A 233 -14.46 2.64 24.41
CA SER A 233 -14.61 3.99 23.84
C SER A 233 -15.93 4.08 23.06
N PRO A 234 -16.91 4.89 23.48
CA PRO A 234 -18.21 5.00 22.81
C PRO A 234 -18.11 5.40 21.34
N GLU A 235 -17.16 6.28 21.02
CA GLU A 235 -16.91 6.77 19.65
C GLU A 235 -16.45 5.65 18.70
N LEU A 236 -15.52 4.76 19.10
CA LEU A 236 -15.09 3.66 18.23
C LEU A 236 -16.18 2.61 18.04
N VAL A 237 -17.02 2.38 19.06
CA VAL A 237 -18.19 1.48 18.93
C VAL A 237 -19.14 2.06 17.89
N ARG A 238 -19.41 3.37 17.94
CA ARG A 238 -20.23 4.08 16.96
C ARG A 238 -19.65 3.99 15.55
N LEU A 239 -18.36 4.32 15.36
CA LEU A 239 -17.71 4.26 14.05
C LEU A 239 -17.71 2.84 13.46
N LEU A 240 -17.49 1.82 14.29
CA LEU A 240 -17.52 0.42 13.85
C LEU A 240 -18.94 -0.01 13.46
N ALA A 241 -19.95 0.42 14.21
CA ALA A 241 -21.35 0.16 13.87
C ALA A 241 -21.73 0.86 12.55
N GLN A 242 -21.35 2.13 12.37
CA GLN A 242 -21.55 2.89 11.13
C GLN A 242 -20.85 2.22 9.94
N LEU A 243 -19.62 1.72 10.09
CA LEU A 243 -18.95 0.94 9.04
C LEU A 243 -19.69 -0.36 8.70
N ASN A 244 -20.16 -1.08 9.72
CA ASN A 244 -20.90 -2.33 9.49
C ASN A 244 -22.25 -2.08 8.81
N ALA A 245 -22.93 -0.98 9.12
CA ALA A 245 -24.21 -0.59 8.53
C ALA A 245 -24.12 -0.27 7.03
N LEU A 246 -22.92 0.04 6.54
CA LEU A 246 -22.65 0.24 5.11
C LEU A 246 -22.61 -1.09 4.33
N THR A 247 -22.40 -2.23 5.02
CA THR A 247 -22.21 -3.54 4.37
C THR A 247 -23.42 -3.91 3.49
N PRO A 248 -24.69 -3.86 3.99
CA PRO A 248 -25.90 -4.08 3.18
C PRO A 248 -25.98 -3.26 1.89
N LEU A 249 -25.59 -1.99 1.92
CA LEU A 249 -25.61 -1.10 0.75
C LEU A 249 -24.62 -1.57 -0.32
N VAL A 250 -23.42 -1.95 0.10
CA VAL A 250 -22.39 -2.50 -0.80
C VAL A 250 -22.81 -3.86 -1.37
N GLU A 251 -23.54 -4.71 -0.62
CA GLU A 251 -24.04 -6.00 -1.16
C GLU A 251 -25.13 -5.82 -2.22
N ALA A 252 -25.89 -4.73 -2.14
CA ALA A 252 -26.98 -4.47 -3.07
C ALA A 252 -26.47 -3.95 -4.43
N ALA A 253 -25.31 -3.29 -4.48
CA ALA A 253 -24.77 -2.70 -5.70
C ALA A 253 -24.55 -3.70 -6.86
N PRO A 254 -23.97 -4.91 -6.65
CA PRO A 254 -23.90 -5.93 -7.70
C PRO A 254 -25.28 -6.38 -8.21
N ALA A 255 -26.28 -6.47 -7.33
CA ALA A 255 -27.63 -6.85 -7.71
C ALA A 255 -28.30 -5.80 -8.61
N VAL A 256 -28.10 -4.52 -8.28
CA VAL A 256 -28.54 -3.37 -9.10
C VAL A 256 -27.87 -3.41 -10.47
N ARG A 257 -26.54 -3.54 -10.51
CA ARG A 257 -25.78 -3.61 -11.77
C ARG A 257 -26.28 -4.73 -12.69
N LEU A 258 -26.43 -5.94 -12.15
CA LEU A 258 -26.91 -7.10 -12.91
C LEU A 258 -28.40 -7.03 -13.27
N SER A 259 -29.17 -6.10 -12.70
CA SER A 259 -30.57 -5.90 -13.10
C SER A 259 -30.71 -5.01 -14.33
N GLY A 260 -29.66 -4.27 -14.70
CA GLY A 260 -29.66 -3.30 -15.80
C GLY A 260 -30.57 -2.08 -15.58
N ARG A 261 -31.19 -1.94 -14.39
CA ARG A 261 -32.05 -0.81 -14.04
C ARG A 261 -31.27 0.17 -13.14
N PRO A 262 -31.01 1.40 -13.61
CA PRO A 262 -30.30 2.38 -12.81
C PRO A 262 -31.12 2.79 -11.58
N LEU A 263 -30.44 3.13 -10.49
CA LEU A 263 -31.07 3.70 -9.31
C LEU A 263 -31.41 5.18 -9.56
N PRO A 264 -32.48 5.71 -8.93
CA PRO A 264 -32.71 7.14 -8.88
C PRO A 264 -31.55 7.89 -8.21
N GLU A 265 -31.20 9.08 -8.71
CA GLU A 265 -30.09 9.94 -8.20
C GLU A 265 -30.25 10.32 -6.71
N GLU A 266 -31.47 10.28 -6.20
CA GLU A 266 -31.80 10.52 -4.79
C GLU A 266 -31.15 9.49 -3.86
N VAL A 267 -30.92 8.26 -4.33
CA VAL A 267 -30.34 7.17 -3.52
C VAL A 267 -28.84 7.40 -3.26
N PRO A 268 -27.96 7.58 -4.27
CA PRO A 268 -26.57 7.98 -4.03
C PRO A 268 -26.45 9.28 -3.22
N THR A 269 -27.31 10.27 -3.51
CA THR A 269 -27.31 11.56 -2.79
C THR A 269 -27.64 11.37 -1.31
N ALA A 270 -28.59 10.51 -0.96
CA ALA A 270 -28.88 10.17 0.42
C ALA A 270 -27.68 9.53 1.14
N VAL A 271 -26.93 8.65 0.47
CA VAL A 271 -25.69 8.06 1.04
C VAL A 271 -24.62 9.14 1.26
N ARG A 272 -24.51 10.13 0.37
CA ARG A 272 -23.62 11.30 0.57
C ARG A 272 -24.03 12.14 1.78
N HIS A 273 -25.33 12.33 2.02
CA HIS A 273 -25.81 12.99 3.25
C HIS A 273 -25.46 12.19 4.51
N LEU A 274 -25.52 10.86 4.47
CA LEU A 274 -25.02 10.02 5.58
C LEU A 274 -23.52 10.21 5.79
N ALA A 275 -22.73 10.35 4.73
CA ALA A 275 -21.30 10.62 4.84
C ALA A 275 -21.02 11.94 5.59
N GLU A 276 -21.75 13.01 5.25
CA GLU A 276 -21.63 14.31 5.91
C GLU A 276 -22.04 14.24 7.39
N ALA A 277 -23.09 13.49 7.71
CA ALA A 277 -23.50 13.25 9.09
C ALA A 277 -22.43 12.49 9.90
N VAL A 278 -21.79 11.48 9.30
CA VAL A 278 -20.66 10.76 9.94
C VAL A 278 -19.46 11.67 10.16
N GLU A 279 -19.11 12.50 9.17
CA GLU A 279 -17.96 13.41 9.24
C GLU A 279 -18.13 14.48 10.34
N THR A 280 -19.31 15.10 10.38
CA THR A 280 -19.66 16.12 11.38
C THR A 280 -19.95 15.53 12.76
N GLY A 281 -20.28 14.24 12.84
CA GLY A 281 -20.75 13.58 14.07
C GLY A 281 -22.21 13.90 14.41
N TYR A 282 -23.00 14.33 13.41
CA TYR A 282 -24.41 14.64 13.57
C TYR A 282 -25.23 13.38 13.91
N SER A 283 -26.10 13.49 14.92
CA SER A 283 -26.97 12.39 15.40
C SER A 283 -28.44 12.82 15.55
N GLY A 284 -28.88 13.77 14.74
CA GLY A 284 -30.28 14.18 14.64
C GLY A 284 -31.02 13.46 13.50
N PRO A 285 -32.34 13.67 13.36
CA PRO A 285 -33.13 13.03 12.31
C PRO A 285 -32.67 13.49 10.92
N LEU A 286 -32.21 12.54 10.11
CA LEU A 286 -31.89 12.73 8.70
C LEU A 286 -33.19 12.65 7.89
N GLY A 287 -33.66 13.80 7.38
CA GLY A 287 -34.87 13.89 6.56
C GLY A 287 -34.70 13.33 5.14
N LEU A 288 -34.39 12.04 5.03
CA LEU A 288 -34.19 11.35 3.76
C LEU A 288 -35.51 11.28 2.97
N ARG A 289 -35.57 11.96 1.82
CA ARG A 289 -36.68 11.83 0.87
C ARG A 289 -36.25 10.83 -0.20
N LEU A 290 -36.75 9.60 -0.09
CA LEU A 290 -36.46 8.51 -1.02
C LEU A 290 -37.69 8.25 -1.90
N PRO A 291 -37.52 8.00 -3.22
CA PRO A 291 -38.61 7.59 -4.08
C PRO A 291 -39.11 6.18 -3.69
N GLU A 292 -40.33 5.83 -4.11
CA GLU A 292 -40.86 4.49 -3.86
C GLU A 292 -39.97 3.41 -4.49
N PRO A 293 -39.62 2.34 -3.75
CA PRO A 293 -38.69 1.34 -4.23
C PRO A 293 -39.28 0.50 -5.36
N GLY A 294 -38.69 0.60 -6.56
CA GLY A 294 -39.03 -0.24 -7.70
C GLY A 294 -38.54 -1.70 -7.53
N GLY A 295 -39.46 -2.64 -7.35
CA GLY A 295 -39.16 -4.08 -7.34
C GLY A 295 -38.41 -4.58 -6.09
N GLY A 296 -37.99 -5.85 -6.09
CA GLY A 296 -37.29 -6.48 -4.95
C GLY A 296 -35.91 -5.86 -4.65
N ILE A 297 -35.16 -5.50 -5.69
CA ILE A 297 -33.80 -4.93 -5.55
C ILE A 297 -33.88 -3.49 -5.00
N GLY A 298 -34.82 -2.67 -5.48
CA GLY A 298 -35.06 -1.33 -4.93
C GLY A 298 -35.42 -1.38 -3.44
N ARG A 299 -36.25 -2.35 -3.02
CA ARG A 299 -36.58 -2.57 -1.60
C ARG A 299 -35.37 -2.98 -0.76
N ALA A 300 -34.45 -3.79 -1.31
CA ALA A 300 -33.22 -4.15 -0.63
C ALA A 300 -32.32 -2.92 -0.37
N VAL A 301 -32.20 -2.03 -1.35
CA VAL A 301 -31.42 -0.79 -1.24
C VAL A 301 -32.07 0.18 -0.26
N ASP A 302 -33.39 0.38 -0.34
CA ASP A 302 -34.13 1.23 0.60
C ASP A 302 -34.01 0.72 2.04
N GLN A 303 -34.18 -0.58 2.28
CA GLN A 303 -34.01 -1.18 3.61
C GLN A 303 -32.58 -1.01 4.14
N ALA A 304 -31.58 -1.22 3.29
CA ALA A 304 -30.17 -1.04 3.65
C ALA A 304 -29.86 0.42 4.00
N LEU A 305 -30.41 1.37 3.23
CA LEU A 305 -30.20 2.79 3.44
C LEU A 305 -30.86 3.29 4.72
N ARG A 306 -32.10 2.88 4.99
CA ARG A 306 -32.80 3.20 6.24
C ARG A 306 -32.07 2.63 7.44
N HIS A 307 -31.62 1.38 7.37
CA HIS A 307 -30.79 0.79 8.42
C HIS A 307 -29.50 1.57 8.67
N ALA A 308 -28.82 2.01 7.62
CA ALA A 308 -27.63 2.85 7.75
C ALA A 308 -27.96 4.21 8.38
N ALA A 309 -29.07 4.85 8.00
CA ALA A 309 -29.53 6.10 8.58
C ALA A 309 -29.85 5.95 10.08
N ASP A 310 -30.53 4.87 10.49
CA ASP A 310 -30.84 4.58 11.89
C ASP A 310 -29.54 4.43 12.71
N VAL A 311 -28.57 3.68 12.19
CA VAL A 311 -27.27 3.48 12.87
C VAL A 311 -26.44 4.75 12.94
N VAL A 312 -26.46 5.59 11.89
CA VAL A 312 -25.73 6.86 11.86
C VAL A 312 -26.33 7.86 12.85
N THR A 313 -27.66 7.88 12.98
CA THR A 313 -28.38 8.82 13.87
C THR A 313 -28.51 8.33 15.32
N GLU A 314 -28.23 7.06 15.59
CA GLU A 314 -28.35 6.48 16.93
C GLU A 314 -27.44 7.17 17.95
N LYS A 315 -28.06 7.66 19.04
CA LYS A 315 -27.38 8.39 20.09
C LYS A 315 -26.73 7.46 21.11
N SER A 316 -27.28 6.27 21.32
CA SER A 316 -26.93 5.37 22.42
C SER A 316 -25.81 4.39 22.06
N PRO A 317 -24.62 4.46 22.69
CA PRO A 317 -23.53 3.55 22.43
C PRO A 317 -23.84 2.09 22.77
N ASP A 318 -24.73 1.84 23.73
CA ASP A 318 -25.10 0.48 24.16
C ASP A 318 -26.04 -0.21 23.16
N ALA A 319 -26.94 0.54 22.50
CA ALA A 319 -27.74 0.02 21.39
C ALA A 319 -26.85 -0.38 20.21
N LEU A 320 -25.82 0.42 19.92
CA LEU A 320 -24.79 0.13 18.91
C LEU A 320 -23.83 -0.99 19.35
N ALA A 321 -23.64 -1.19 20.65
CA ALA A 321 -22.82 -2.29 21.16
C ALA A 321 -23.50 -3.64 20.93
N GLY A 322 -24.83 -3.75 20.96
CA GLY A 322 -25.56 -4.98 20.65
C GLY A 322 -25.38 -5.44 19.20
N THR A 323 -25.35 -4.50 18.26
CA THR A 323 -25.10 -4.74 16.83
C THR A 323 -23.62 -4.95 16.51
N ALA A 324 -22.71 -4.33 17.27
CA ALA A 324 -21.26 -4.52 17.13
C ALA A 324 -20.70 -5.77 17.85
N ASN A 325 -21.31 -6.21 18.95
CA ASN A 325 -20.81 -7.31 19.81
C ASN A 325 -21.13 -8.71 19.30
N THR A 326 -22.05 -8.88 18.34
CA THR A 326 -22.29 -10.19 17.69
C THR A 326 -21.14 -10.61 16.78
N VAL A 327 -20.21 -9.71 16.45
CA VAL A 327 -19.18 -9.94 15.42
C VAL A 327 -17.77 -10.17 15.96
N ASP A 328 -17.44 -9.87 17.22
CA ASP A 328 -16.07 -10.14 17.69
C ASP A 328 -15.95 -10.31 19.21
N ARG A 329 -16.15 -11.55 19.70
CA ARG A 329 -16.03 -11.91 21.12
C ARG A 329 -14.65 -12.44 21.51
N ARG A 330 -13.62 -12.36 20.66
CA ARG A 330 -12.27 -12.91 20.98
C ARG A 330 -11.14 -12.06 20.43
N GLY A 331 -10.83 -10.97 21.14
CA GLY A 331 -9.65 -10.14 20.87
C GLY A 331 -8.83 -9.81 22.12
N ARG A 332 -8.57 -10.78 23.02
CA ARG A 332 -7.53 -10.58 24.04
C ARG A 332 -6.17 -10.72 23.36
N TYR A 333 -5.42 -9.62 23.28
CA TYR A 333 -4.08 -9.63 22.71
C TYR A 333 -3.07 -10.31 23.63
N ALA A 334 -2.19 -11.10 23.03
CA ALA A 334 -0.96 -11.57 23.66
C ALA A 334 0.01 -10.38 23.90
N PRO A 335 0.81 -10.40 24.98
CA PRO A 335 1.73 -9.31 25.31
C PRO A 335 2.74 -9.02 24.18
N LEU A 336 3.27 -7.79 24.11
CA LEU A 336 4.21 -7.32 23.07
C LEU A 336 5.37 -8.29 22.82
N ARG A 337 5.87 -8.94 23.87
CA ARG A 337 6.94 -9.96 23.79
C ARG A 337 6.52 -11.18 22.98
N VAL A 338 5.27 -11.65 23.11
CA VAL A 338 4.74 -12.79 22.35
C VAL A 338 4.53 -12.42 20.89
N ARG A 339 4.14 -11.18 20.61
CA ARG A 339 4.02 -10.67 19.22
C ARG A 339 5.38 -10.50 18.55
N ALA A 340 6.35 -9.92 19.25
CA ALA A 340 7.71 -9.80 18.77
C ALA A 340 8.34 -11.18 18.55
N ALA A 341 8.12 -12.13 19.46
CA ALA A 341 8.61 -13.50 19.33
C ALA A 341 7.94 -14.25 18.17
N ARG A 342 6.63 -14.11 17.97
CA ARG A 342 5.95 -14.69 16.79
C ARG A 342 6.43 -14.06 15.49
N ALA A 343 6.47 -12.73 15.40
CA ALA A 343 6.97 -12.05 14.22
C ALA A 343 8.43 -12.43 13.91
N ALA A 344 9.30 -12.49 14.92
CA ALA A 344 10.68 -12.94 14.76
C ALA A 344 10.75 -14.39 14.27
N ARG A 345 9.90 -15.27 14.81
CA ARG A 345 9.83 -16.69 14.40
C ARG A 345 9.29 -16.84 12.98
N ASP A 346 8.23 -16.12 12.63
CA ASP A 346 7.64 -16.12 11.30
C ASP A 346 8.63 -15.58 10.25
N VAL A 347 9.44 -14.58 10.60
CA VAL A 347 10.50 -14.01 9.75
C VAL A 347 11.69 -14.94 9.60
N ALA A 348 12.12 -15.57 10.69
CA ALA A 348 13.22 -16.53 10.68
C ALA A 348 12.87 -17.82 9.93
N LEU A 349 11.59 -18.20 9.90
CA LEU A 349 11.11 -19.42 9.23
C LEU A 349 10.52 -19.13 7.84
N SER A 350 10.23 -17.88 7.49
CA SER A 350 9.67 -17.54 6.19
C SER A 350 10.72 -17.58 5.08
N ALA A 351 10.53 -18.49 4.12
CA ALA A 351 11.33 -18.55 2.91
C ALA A 351 11.30 -17.23 2.11
N GLY A 352 10.21 -16.45 2.18
CA GLY A 352 10.11 -15.14 1.51
C GLY A 352 11.04 -14.08 2.12
N SER A 353 11.09 -14.04 3.46
CA SER A 353 11.99 -13.16 4.23
C SER A 353 13.46 -13.44 3.91
N TRP A 354 13.85 -14.72 3.95
CA TRP A 354 15.22 -15.13 3.65
C TRP A 354 15.63 -14.84 2.21
N ARG A 355 14.77 -15.12 1.23
CA ARG A 355 15.06 -14.82 -0.18
C ARG A 355 15.32 -13.33 -0.40
N TYR A 356 14.47 -12.47 0.17
CA TYR A 356 14.66 -11.02 0.05
C TYR A 356 15.89 -10.53 0.81
N GLY A 357 16.11 -11.03 2.03
CA GLY A 357 17.32 -10.73 2.82
C GLY A 357 18.61 -11.12 2.10
N LEU A 358 18.70 -12.35 1.58
CA LEU A 358 19.86 -12.84 0.83
C LEU A 358 20.08 -12.05 -0.46
N ARG A 359 19.02 -11.71 -1.18
CA ARG A 359 19.10 -10.87 -2.38
C ARG A 359 19.68 -9.48 -2.07
N LEU A 360 19.20 -8.84 -1.00
CA LEU A 360 19.70 -7.52 -0.58
C LEU A 360 21.15 -7.62 -0.09
N ALA A 361 21.48 -8.64 0.70
CA ALA A 361 22.83 -8.91 1.18
C ALA A 361 23.81 -9.13 0.02
N LEU A 362 23.43 -9.93 -0.99
CA LEU A 362 24.24 -10.15 -2.19
C LEU A 362 24.53 -8.83 -2.92
N CYS A 363 23.51 -8.00 -3.16
CA CYS A 363 23.70 -6.72 -3.86
C CYS A 363 24.61 -5.77 -3.08
N ILE A 364 24.41 -5.65 -1.76
CA ILE A 364 25.23 -4.78 -0.90
C ILE A 364 26.66 -5.32 -0.79
N GLY A 365 26.83 -6.63 -0.61
CA GLY A 365 28.13 -7.27 -0.55
C GLY A 365 28.92 -7.09 -1.85
N LEU A 366 28.29 -7.26 -3.01
CA LEU A 366 28.91 -6.98 -4.31
C LEU A 366 29.31 -5.52 -4.46
N ALA A 367 28.45 -4.58 -4.05
CA ALA A 367 28.78 -3.16 -4.10
C ALA A 367 29.96 -2.81 -3.19
N GLN A 368 29.99 -3.33 -1.97
CA GLN A 368 31.06 -3.08 -1.00
C GLN A 368 32.37 -3.76 -1.41
N ALA A 369 32.32 -4.96 -2.01
CA ALA A 369 33.50 -5.63 -2.56
C ALA A 369 34.06 -4.85 -3.77
N LEU A 370 33.20 -4.40 -4.70
CA LEU A 370 33.60 -3.60 -5.85
C LEU A 370 34.35 -2.33 -5.42
N VAL A 371 33.83 -1.66 -4.41
CA VAL A 371 34.40 -0.45 -3.80
C VAL A 371 35.73 -0.71 -3.09
N SER A 372 35.90 -1.90 -2.53
CA SER A 372 37.14 -2.27 -1.84
C SER A 372 38.25 -2.66 -2.82
N LEU A 373 37.87 -3.12 -4.02
CA LEU A 373 38.79 -3.54 -5.09
C LEU A 373 39.15 -2.40 -6.04
N ILE A 374 38.22 -1.48 -6.30
CA ILE A 374 38.41 -0.34 -7.18
C ILE A 374 38.38 0.92 -6.31
N PRO A 375 39.42 1.78 -6.33
CA PRO A 375 39.41 3.05 -5.61
C PRO A 375 38.40 4.02 -6.25
N VAL A 376 37.12 3.84 -5.94
CA VAL A 376 36.03 4.71 -6.37
C VAL A 376 35.87 5.82 -5.33
N PRO A 377 36.01 7.11 -5.71
CA PRO A 377 35.80 8.20 -4.76
C PRO A 377 34.34 8.20 -4.27
N ARG A 378 34.15 8.08 -2.95
CA ARG A 378 32.87 8.18 -2.22
C ARG A 378 31.83 7.07 -2.53
N SER A 379 32.30 5.84 -2.38
CA SER A 379 31.61 4.55 -2.56
C SER A 379 30.26 4.28 -1.87
N TYR A 380 29.90 4.98 -0.81
CA TYR A 380 28.70 4.65 -0.02
C TYR A 380 27.39 4.89 -0.79
N TRP A 381 27.40 5.76 -1.81
CA TRP A 381 26.23 6.07 -2.63
C TRP A 381 25.72 4.92 -3.48
N ILE A 382 26.60 3.98 -3.87
CA ILE A 382 26.22 2.77 -4.62
C ILE A 382 25.27 1.94 -3.76
N ALA A 383 25.67 1.64 -2.52
CA ALA A 383 24.88 0.87 -1.57
C ALA A 383 23.58 1.58 -1.18
N LEU A 384 23.59 2.92 -1.03
CA LEU A 384 22.36 3.69 -0.82
C LEU A 384 21.39 3.57 -2.00
N THR A 385 21.89 3.62 -3.23
CA THR A 385 21.06 3.48 -4.43
C THR A 385 20.42 2.09 -4.51
N ILE A 386 21.20 1.04 -4.27
CA ILE A 386 20.71 -0.35 -4.18
C ILE A 386 19.60 -0.45 -3.14
N THR A 387 19.82 0.10 -1.96
CA THR A 387 18.87 0.06 -0.83
C THR A 387 17.52 0.69 -1.19
N PHE A 388 17.51 1.83 -1.88
CA PHE A 388 16.27 2.46 -2.36
C PHE A 388 15.62 1.72 -3.53
N VAL A 389 16.41 1.18 -4.46
CA VAL A 389 15.90 0.50 -5.67
C VAL A 389 15.35 -0.90 -5.33
N LEU A 390 15.91 -1.62 -4.36
CA LEU A 390 15.41 -2.94 -3.98
C LEU A 390 14.25 -2.93 -2.98
N LYS A 391 13.93 -1.79 -2.36
CA LYS A 391 12.86 -1.67 -1.36
C LYS A 391 11.58 -2.41 -1.79
N PRO A 392 11.03 -3.31 -0.95
CA PRO A 392 10.00 -4.24 -1.37
C PRO A 392 8.64 -3.56 -1.56
N ASP A 393 8.41 -2.38 -0.98
CA ASP A 393 7.10 -1.72 -1.04
C ASP A 393 6.82 -1.00 -2.37
N PHE A 394 7.83 -0.77 -3.22
CA PHE A 394 7.74 0.24 -4.27
C PHE A 394 7.51 -0.28 -5.71
N GLY A 395 6.83 -1.41 -5.90
CA GLY A 395 6.47 -1.90 -7.24
C GLY A 395 7.58 -2.66 -7.99
N SER A 396 7.72 -2.48 -9.31
CA SER A 396 8.77 -3.10 -10.15
C SER A 396 10.18 -2.58 -9.84
N VAL A 397 11.15 -3.47 -9.63
CA VAL A 397 12.57 -3.10 -9.39
C VAL A 397 13.17 -2.43 -10.62
N PHE A 398 12.80 -2.89 -11.81
CA PHE A 398 13.28 -2.34 -13.07
C PHE A 398 12.81 -0.89 -13.25
N SER A 399 11.50 -0.65 -13.12
CA SER A 399 10.93 0.70 -13.27
C SER A 399 11.53 1.66 -12.26
N ARG A 400 11.81 1.21 -11.04
CA ARG A 400 12.51 2.01 -10.04
C ARG A 400 13.95 2.32 -10.41
N ALA A 401 14.72 1.36 -10.92
CA ALA A 401 16.09 1.61 -11.35
C ALA A 401 16.13 2.71 -12.42
N LEU A 402 15.18 2.68 -13.36
CA LEU A 402 15.04 3.70 -14.40
C LEU A 402 14.58 5.07 -13.85
N LEU A 403 13.50 5.08 -13.06
CA LEU A 403 12.99 6.31 -12.42
C LEU A 403 14.01 6.92 -11.46
N ARG A 404 14.82 6.10 -10.79
CA ARG A 404 15.94 6.53 -9.96
C ARG A 404 16.99 7.22 -10.82
N ALA A 405 17.42 6.60 -11.91
CA ALA A 405 18.43 7.19 -12.80
C ALA A 405 17.95 8.54 -13.36
N LEU A 406 16.74 8.61 -13.91
CA LEU A 406 16.15 9.84 -14.45
C LEU A 406 15.96 10.91 -13.37
N GLY A 407 15.41 10.52 -12.22
CA GLY A 407 15.22 11.43 -11.09
C GLY A 407 16.54 11.98 -10.54
N THR A 408 17.58 11.15 -10.46
CA THR A 408 18.92 11.57 -10.06
C THR A 408 19.50 12.57 -11.06
N VAL A 409 19.35 12.35 -12.37
CA VAL A 409 19.82 13.29 -13.41
C VAL A 409 19.14 14.65 -13.25
N VAL A 410 17.81 14.69 -13.14
CA VAL A 410 17.07 15.95 -12.92
C VAL A 410 17.51 16.64 -11.63
N GLY A 411 17.62 15.88 -10.55
CA GLY A 411 18.07 16.40 -9.26
C GLY A 411 19.52 16.90 -9.28
N LEU A 412 20.40 16.28 -10.07
CA LEU A 412 21.78 16.72 -10.28
C LEU A 412 21.86 18.03 -11.06
N VAL A 413 20.99 18.25 -12.05
CA VAL A 413 20.91 19.54 -12.76
C VAL A 413 20.52 20.66 -11.80
N VAL A 414 19.52 20.44 -10.95
CA VAL A 414 19.12 21.40 -9.91
C VAL A 414 20.27 21.62 -8.91
N ALA A 415 20.91 20.54 -8.45
CA ALA A 415 22.04 20.62 -7.54
C ALA A 415 23.23 21.35 -8.16
N ALA A 416 23.48 21.20 -9.47
CA ALA A 416 24.55 21.89 -10.17
C ALA A 416 24.34 23.40 -10.16
N GLY A 417 23.13 23.87 -10.46
CA GLY A 417 22.80 25.30 -10.39
C GLY A 417 22.95 25.84 -8.97
N VAL A 418 22.46 25.11 -7.97
CA VAL A 418 22.61 25.51 -6.55
C VAL A 418 24.08 25.58 -6.13
N LEU A 419 24.85 24.50 -6.36
CA LEU A 419 26.23 24.40 -5.87
C LEU A 419 27.22 25.28 -6.66
N ALA A 420 26.87 25.72 -7.87
CA ALA A 420 27.68 26.64 -8.67
C ALA A 420 27.42 28.11 -8.31
N GLU A 421 26.13 28.48 -8.13
CA GLU A 421 25.74 29.89 -8.04
C GLU A 421 25.51 30.38 -6.60
N VAL A 422 25.22 29.48 -5.65
CA VAL A 422 24.83 29.87 -4.29
C VAL A 422 26.07 29.94 -3.38
N PRO A 423 26.36 31.12 -2.79
CA PRO A 423 27.44 31.24 -1.81
C PRO A 423 27.14 30.40 -0.56
N ARG A 424 28.17 29.76 -0.01
CA ARG A 424 28.03 28.95 1.21
C ARG A 424 27.64 29.78 2.44
N GLY A 425 26.93 29.17 3.38
CA GLY A 425 26.58 29.78 4.67
C GLY A 425 25.09 30.05 4.78
N TRP A 426 24.69 31.30 5.06
CA TRP A 426 23.28 31.62 5.30
C TRP A 426 22.38 31.44 4.09
N TRP A 427 22.90 31.48 2.86
CA TRP A 427 22.12 31.16 1.67
C TRP A 427 21.71 29.69 1.58
N ASP A 428 22.46 28.76 2.21
CA ASP A 428 22.08 27.34 2.29
C ASP A 428 20.74 27.17 3.01
N VAL A 429 20.44 28.05 3.97
CA VAL A 429 19.15 28.11 4.68
C VAL A 429 18.02 28.49 3.73
N SER A 430 18.22 29.54 2.92
CA SER A 430 17.21 30.00 1.95
C SER A 430 16.94 28.94 0.89
N VAL A 431 17.98 28.28 0.38
CA VAL A 431 17.83 27.18 -0.57
C VAL A 431 17.12 25.98 0.07
N MET A 432 17.48 25.62 1.30
CA MET A 432 16.79 24.54 2.02
C MET A 432 15.31 24.83 2.22
N LEU A 433 14.97 26.09 2.55
CA LEU A 433 13.58 26.53 2.72
C LEU A 433 12.78 26.43 1.42
N LEU A 434 13.43 26.54 0.26
CA LEU A 434 12.81 26.38 -1.06
C LEU A 434 12.72 24.91 -1.50
N LEU A 435 13.76 24.11 -1.27
CA LEU A 435 13.84 22.72 -1.74
C LEU A 435 13.12 21.71 -0.83
N ALA A 436 13.21 21.85 0.48
CA ALA A 436 12.60 20.92 1.43
C ALA A 436 11.06 20.77 1.27
N PRO A 437 10.29 21.85 1.04
CA PRO A 437 8.86 21.77 0.71
C PRO A 437 8.53 20.90 -0.50
N LEU A 438 9.43 20.80 -1.48
CA LEU A 438 9.18 20.08 -2.72
C LEU A 438 9.11 18.56 -2.49
N ILE A 439 9.74 18.04 -1.45
CA ILE A 439 9.74 16.61 -1.12
C ILE A 439 8.31 16.08 -0.89
N PRO A 440 7.51 16.61 0.06
CA PRO A 440 6.13 16.16 0.25
C PRO A 440 5.19 16.54 -0.91
N VAL A 441 5.52 17.56 -1.71
CA VAL A 441 4.75 17.92 -2.91
C VAL A 441 4.92 16.88 -4.02
N PHE A 442 6.14 16.41 -4.26
CA PHE A 442 6.45 15.51 -5.36
C PHE A 442 6.39 14.03 -5.00
N THR A 443 6.53 13.67 -3.72
CA THR A 443 6.46 12.27 -3.26
C THR A 443 5.20 11.53 -3.72
N PRO A 444 3.98 12.11 -3.61
CA PRO A 444 2.75 11.42 -4.06
C PRO A 444 2.62 11.27 -5.58
N ARG A 445 3.43 12.00 -6.37
CA ARG A 445 3.34 11.99 -7.84
C ARG A 445 4.13 10.84 -8.48
N GLY A 446 5.06 10.25 -7.74
CA GLY A 446 5.83 9.08 -8.18
C GLY A 446 7.27 9.08 -7.67
N TYR A 447 7.90 7.91 -7.75
CA TYR A 447 9.24 7.66 -7.21
C TYR A 447 10.36 8.46 -7.90
N GLY A 448 10.25 8.70 -9.21
CA GLY A 448 11.20 9.54 -9.95
C GLY A 448 11.16 11.00 -9.50
N TYR A 449 9.95 11.56 -9.33
CA TYR A 449 9.73 12.92 -8.82
C TYR A 449 10.24 13.08 -7.38
N GLN A 450 9.99 12.07 -6.53
CA GLN A 450 10.54 12.02 -5.18
C GLN A 450 12.09 12.06 -5.20
N THR A 451 12.71 11.23 -6.04
CA THR A 451 14.18 11.20 -6.18
C THR A 451 14.72 12.55 -6.66
N ALA A 452 14.07 13.18 -7.63
CA ALA A 452 14.46 14.48 -8.16
C ALA A 452 14.42 15.59 -7.09
N ALA A 453 13.42 15.57 -6.20
CA ALA A 453 13.32 16.53 -5.10
C ALA A 453 14.33 16.28 -3.97
N ILE A 454 14.61 15.01 -3.63
CA ILE A 454 15.51 14.66 -2.52
C ILE A 454 16.99 14.86 -2.90
N THR A 455 17.36 14.58 -4.14
CA THR A 455 18.77 14.61 -4.60
C THR A 455 19.49 15.95 -4.33
N PRO A 456 18.96 17.12 -4.70
CA PRO A 456 19.64 18.39 -4.44
C PRO A 456 19.74 18.71 -2.95
N VAL A 457 18.72 18.38 -2.15
CA VAL A 457 18.76 18.52 -0.69
C VAL A 457 19.89 17.69 -0.07
N ILE A 458 20.01 16.43 -0.48
CA ILE A 458 21.04 15.53 0.05
C ILE A 458 22.44 15.97 -0.38
N LEU A 459 22.60 16.48 -1.61
CA LEU A 459 23.89 16.97 -2.11
C LEU A 459 24.31 18.27 -1.43
N LEU A 460 23.36 19.17 -1.14
CA LEU A 460 23.60 20.37 -0.35
C LEU A 460 24.09 20.01 1.07
N LEU A 461 23.39 19.10 1.76
CA LEU A 461 23.80 18.61 3.08
C LEU A 461 25.16 17.90 3.03
N SER A 462 25.43 17.15 1.95
CA SER A 462 26.72 16.48 1.75
C SER A 462 27.85 17.46 1.45
N ASP A 463 27.58 18.58 0.75
CA ASP A 463 28.58 19.62 0.52
C ASP A 463 28.95 20.36 1.80
N ILE A 464 27.99 20.64 2.67
CA ILE A 464 28.25 21.24 3.99
C ILE A 464 29.22 20.37 4.82
N LEU A 465 29.17 19.04 4.64
CA LEU A 465 30.07 18.11 5.31
C LEU A 465 31.43 17.98 4.62
N ASN A 466 31.47 17.96 3.28
CA ASN A 466 32.67 17.56 2.52
C ASN A 466 33.38 18.69 1.75
N HIS A 467 32.74 19.84 1.58
CA HIS A 467 33.28 21.05 0.96
C HIS A 467 33.75 20.90 -0.50
N GLN A 468 33.09 20.06 -1.31
CA GLN A 468 33.53 19.72 -2.68
C GLN A 468 32.77 20.42 -3.82
N GLY A 469 31.68 21.13 -3.51
CA GLY A 469 30.82 21.83 -4.46
C GLY A 469 30.36 20.93 -5.60
N THR A 470 30.56 21.38 -6.83
CA THR A 470 30.19 20.66 -8.06
C THR A 470 30.97 19.35 -8.27
N GLY A 471 32.08 19.13 -7.57
CA GLY A 471 32.82 17.87 -7.55
C GLY A 471 32.01 16.69 -6.99
N LEU A 472 30.86 16.95 -6.33
CA LEU A 472 29.95 15.90 -5.89
C LEU A 472 29.10 15.29 -7.03
N LEU A 473 28.92 16.01 -8.14
CA LEU A 473 27.90 15.69 -9.15
C LEU A 473 28.25 14.44 -9.97
N LEU A 474 29.46 14.38 -10.54
CA LEU A 474 29.87 13.27 -11.39
C LEU A 474 29.96 11.94 -10.60
N PRO A 475 30.62 11.88 -9.42
CA PRO A 475 30.61 10.67 -8.60
C PRO A 475 29.19 10.21 -8.28
N ARG A 476 28.30 11.15 -7.95
CA ARG A 476 26.90 10.84 -7.66
C ARG A 476 26.16 10.21 -8.84
N LEU A 477 26.41 10.69 -10.06
CA LEU A 477 25.84 10.10 -11.27
C LEU A 477 26.35 8.67 -11.48
N VAL A 478 27.68 8.47 -11.44
CA VAL A 478 28.30 7.16 -11.65
C VAL A 478 27.86 6.17 -10.57
N ASP A 479 27.85 6.57 -9.29
CA ASP A 479 27.41 5.72 -8.18
C ASP A 479 25.94 5.30 -8.31
N SER A 480 25.09 6.24 -8.76
CA SER A 480 23.66 5.94 -8.98
C SER A 480 23.48 4.96 -10.13
N LEU A 481 24.25 5.09 -11.22
CA LEU A 481 24.19 4.17 -12.35
C LEU A 481 24.72 2.78 -11.98
N MET A 482 25.85 2.70 -11.26
CA MET A 482 26.40 1.45 -10.76
C MET A 482 25.44 0.76 -9.78
N GLY A 483 24.84 1.49 -8.86
CA GLY A 483 23.85 0.95 -7.93
C GLY A 483 22.61 0.41 -8.65
N CYS A 484 22.11 1.12 -9.66
CA CYS A 484 21.02 0.64 -10.51
C CYS A 484 21.43 -0.62 -11.29
N ALA A 485 22.64 -0.67 -11.85
CA ALA A 485 23.14 -1.82 -12.60
C ALA A 485 23.25 -3.07 -11.71
N ILE A 486 23.85 -2.95 -10.51
CA ILE A 486 23.95 -4.06 -9.55
C ILE A 486 22.55 -4.55 -9.13
N ALA A 487 21.62 -3.62 -8.84
CA ALA A 487 20.26 -3.98 -8.46
C ALA A 487 19.48 -4.70 -9.57
N LEU A 488 19.73 -4.37 -10.84
CA LEU A 488 19.15 -5.03 -11.99
C LEU A 488 19.78 -6.41 -12.24
N VAL A 489 21.11 -6.52 -12.19
CA VAL A 489 21.81 -7.78 -12.49
C VAL A 489 21.71 -8.78 -11.33
N ALA A 490 22.24 -8.42 -10.16
CA ALA A 490 22.29 -9.32 -9.01
C ALA A 490 20.94 -9.39 -8.29
N GLY A 491 20.19 -8.28 -8.29
CA GLY A 491 18.87 -8.23 -7.66
C GLY A 491 17.80 -8.86 -8.55
N TYR A 492 17.62 -8.36 -9.76
CA TYR A 492 16.46 -8.74 -10.58
C TYR A 492 16.71 -9.98 -11.44
N LEU A 493 17.83 -10.05 -12.18
CA LEU A 493 18.07 -11.13 -13.16
C LEU A 493 18.39 -12.49 -12.51
N LEU A 494 19.12 -12.50 -11.39
CA LEU A 494 19.46 -13.74 -10.66
C LEU A 494 18.27 -14.42 -9.95
N TRP A 495 17.12 -13.76 -9.86
CA TRP A 495 15.96 -14.24 -9.09
C TRP A 495 14.65 -14.34 -9.91
N PRO A 496 14.61 -15.03 -11.07
CA PRO A 496 13.41 -15.07 -11.91
C PRO A 496 12.25 -15.92 -11.36
N GLU A 497 12.52 -16.84 -10.41
CA GLU A 497 11.62 -17.96 -10.08
C GLU A 497 10.56 -17.68 -9.01
N SER A 498 10.50 -16.48 -8.42
CA SER A 498 9.74 -16.28 -7.17
C SER A 498 8.31 -15.74 -7.30
N TRP A 499 7.89 -15.37 -8.52
CA TRP A 499 6.58 -14.78 -8.84
C TRP A 499 5.53 -15.83 -9.23
N HIS A 500 5.88 -16.79 -10.08
CA HIS A 500 4.94 -17.72 -10.72
C HIS A 500 4.20 -18.63 -9.72
N ALA A 501 4.93 -19.42 -8.92
CA ALA A 501 4.34 -20.36 -7.97
C ALA A 501 3.41 -19.66 -6.96
N ARG A 502 3.78 -18.46 -6.49
CA ARG A 502 3.09 -17.81 -5.37
C ARG A 502 1.77 -17.15 -5.76
N VAL A 503 1.68 -16.64 -6.98
CA VAL A 503 0.49 -15.91 -7.44
C VAL A 503 -0.55 -16.89 -7.98
N GLY A 504 -0.12 -17.97 -8.64
CA GLY A 504 -1.00 -19.08 -9.03
C GLY A 504 -1.65 -19.73 -7.81
N ASP A 505 -0.85 -20.11 -6.81
CA ASP A 505 -1.35 -20.72 -5.57
C ASP A 505 -2.36 -19.83 -4.83
N ARG A 506 -2.06 -18.53 -4.71
CA ARG A 506 -2.98 -17.58 -4.04
C ARG A 506 -4.27 -17.36 -4.81
N LEU A 507 -4.20 -17.33 -6.14
CA LEU A 507 -5.39 -17.23 -6.97
C LEU A 507 -6.22 -18.51 -6.86
N ALA A 508 -5.58 -19.68 -6.86
CA ALA A 508 -6.24 -20.95 -6.62
C ALA A 508 -6.93 -21.00 -5.25
N ASP A 509 -6.26 -20.54 -4.19
CA ASP A 509 -6.84 -20.43 -2.85
C ASP A 509 -8.05 -19.48 -2.84
N ALA A 510 -7.97 -18.34 -3.53
CA ALA A 510 -9.10 -17.42 -3.65
C ALA A 510 -10.28 -18.02 -4.42
N VAL A 511 -10.03 -18.83 -5.46
CA VAL A 511 -11.07 -19.58 -6.19
C VAL A 511 -11.70 -20.64 -5.28
N ALA A 512 -10.90 -21.38 -4.51
CA ALA A 512 -11.37 -22.37 -3.55
C ALA A 512 -12.22 -21.73 -2.43
N ASP A 513 -11.80 -20.59 -1.89
CA ASP A 513 -12.56 -19.82 -0.91
C ASP A 513 -13.87 -19.28 -1.52
N THR A 514 -13.86 -18.94 -2.82
CA THR A 514 -15.07 -18.53 -3.55
C THR A 514 -16.06 -19.69 -3.67
N ALA A 515 -15.57 -20.92 -3.91
CA ALA A 515 -16.41 -22.12 -3.89
C ALA A 515 -17.08 -22.34 -2.51
N ALA A 516 -16.31 -22.21 -1.43
CA ALA A 516 -16.82 -22.30 -0.06
C ALA A 516 -17.86 -21.19 0.24
N TYR A 517 -17.69 -20.01 -0.35
CA TYR A 517 -18.66 -18.91 -0.24
C TYR A 517 -19.97 -19.20 -0.97
N VAL A 518 -19.93 -19.77 -2.18
CA VAL A 518 -21.13 -20.21 -2.91
C VAL A 518 -21.88 -21.28 -2.12
N GLU A 519 -21.17 -22.30 -1.63
CA GLU A 519 -21.72 -23.37 -0.80
C GLU A 519 -22.41 -22.84 0.45
N ARG A 520 -21.79 -21.89 1.18
CA ARG A 520 -22.40 -21.30 2.37
C ARG A 520 -23.50 -20.27 2.06
N ALA A 521 -23.50 -19.67 0.88
CA ALA A 521 -24.55 -18.74 0.46
C ALA A 521 -25.87 -19.46 0.16
N PHE A 522 -25.81 -20.69 -0.37
CA PHE A 522 -26.98 -21.44 -0.85
C PHE A 522 -27.16 -22.85 -0.24
N GLY A 523 -26.32 -23.25 0.73
CA GLY A 523 -26.41 -24.55 1.40
C GLY A 523 -27.71 -24.79 2.18
N ALA A 524 -27.98 -26.06 2.50
CA ALA A 524 -29.26 -26.53 3.04
C ALA A 524 -29.76 -25.74 4.26
N VAL A 525 -31.08 -25.51 4.28
CA VAL A 525 -31.83 -24.53 5.09
C VAL A 525 -31.81 -24.80 6.63
N GLY A 526 -31.10 -25.82 7.12
CA GLY A 526 -31.18 -26.24 8.53
C GLY A 526 -30.36 -25.42 9.54
N GLU A 527 -29.13 -25.02 9.22
CA GLU A 527 -28.22 -24.41 10.23
C GLU A 527 -27.52 -23.11 9.76
N GLY A 528 -27.52 -22.81 8.45
CA GLY A 528 -26.83 -21.66 7.86
C GLY A 528 -27.72 -20.45 7.52
N ALA A 529 -29.05 -20.60 7.52
CA ALA A 529 -29.99 -19.58 7.06
C ALA A 529 -29.90 -18.26 7.85
N HIS A 530 -29.49 -18.32 9.12
CA HIS A 530 -29.38 -17.18 10.03
C HIS A 530 -27.97 -16.60 10.20
N ASP A 531 -26.92 -17.21 9.62
CA ASP A 531 -25.54 -16.72 9.76
C ASP A 531 -25.19 -15.60 8.75
N HIS A 532 -25.97 -14.51 8.78
CA HIS A 532 -25.73 -13.34 7.94
C HIS A 532 -24.35 -12.72 8.22
N ALA A 533 -23.95 -12.72 9.49
CA ALA A 533 -22.67 -12.18 9.93
C ALA A 533 -21.46 -13.00 9.42
N GLY A 534 -21.55 -14.33 9.41
CA GLY A 534 -20.50 -15.21 8.87
C GLY A 534 -20.31 -15.04 7.37
N ARG A 535 -21.40 -14.94 6.61
CA ARG A 535 -21.34 -14.68 5.15
C ARG A 535 -20.71 -13.32 4.84
N ALA A 536 -21.11 -12.26 5.55
CA ALA A 536 -20.52 -10.94 5.40
C ALA A 536 -19.03 -10.91 5.76
N ARG A 537 -18.59 -11.72 6.75
CA ARG A 537 -17.15 -11.89 7.07
C ARG A 537 -16.38 -12.60 5.96
N MET A 538 -16.92 -13.69 5.43
CA MET A 538 -16.29 -14.46 4.36
C MET A 538 -16.13 -13.63 3.09
N ARG A 539 -17.18 -12.91 2.67
CA ARG A 539 -17.10 -12.01 1.51
C ARG A 539 -16.06 -10.90 1.69
N ARG A 540 -16.03 -10.27 2.88
CA ARG A 540 -15.01 -9.25 3.17
C ARG A 540 -13.59 -9.80 3.14
N ARG A 541 -13.39 -11.05 3.58
CA ARG A 541 -12.10 -11.74 3.46
C ARG A 541 -11.76 -11.96 1.99
N LEU A 542 -12.68 -12.53 1.21
CA LEU A 542 -12.51 -12.74 -0.24
C LEU A 542 -12.14 -11.46 -1.00
N TYR A 543 -12.87 -10.35 -0.82
CA TYR A 543 -12.50 -9.10 -1.49
C TYR A 543 -11.16 -8.52 -1.01
N ARG A 544 -10.79 -8.74 0.26
CA ARG A 544 -9.46 -8.33 0.75
C ARG A 544 -8.36 -9.15 0.08
N ASP A 545 -8.55 -10.47 0.00
CA ASP A 545 -7.58 -11.39 -0.60
C ASP A 545 -7.46 -11.14 -2.12
N LEU A 546 -8.60 -10.96 -2.81
CA LEU A 546 -8.63 -10.55 -4.22
C LEU A 546 -8.00 -9.16 -4.44
N SER A 547 -8.24 -8.19 -3.55
CA SER A 547 -7.58 -6.88 -3.63
C SER A 547 -6.06 -7.00 -3.45
N ALA A 548 -5.59 -7.89 -2.58
CA ALA A 548 -4.16 -8.16 -2.39
C ALA A 548 -3.55 -8.82 -3.63
N ILE A 549 -4.19 -9.88 -4.15
CA ILE A 549 -3.82 -10.55 -5.40
C ILE A 549 -3.74 -9.54 -6.54
N ARG A 550 -4.77 -8.69 -6.70
CA ARG A 550 -4.83 -7.67 -7.74
C ARG A 550 -3.69 -6.66 -7.64
N THR A 551 -3.36 -6.22 -6.42
CA THR A 551 -2.23 -5.31 -6.18
C THR A 551 -0.91 -5.96 -6.60
N GLU A 552 -0.73 -7.25 -6.32
CA GLU A 552 0.43 -8.02 -6.76
C GLU A 552 0.47 -8.21 -8.29
N PHE A 553 -0.67 -8.45 -8.94
CA PHE A 553 -0.78 -8.52 -10.40
C PHE A 553 -0.52 -7.18 -11.07
N GLN A 554 -1.09 -6.08 -10.57
CA GLN A 554 -0.84 -4.73 -11.09
C GLN A 554 0.64 -4.37 -11.00
N ARG A 555 1.29 -4.76 -9.89
CA ARG A 555 2.73 -4.64 -9.76
C ARG A 555 3.48 -5.44 -10.82
N ALA A 556 3.08 -6.69 -11.07
CA ALA A 556 3.69 -7.54 -12.09
C ALA A 556 3.48 -7.02 -13.52
N LEU A 557 2.33 -6.37 -13.82
CA LEU A 557 2.07 -5.72 -15.11
C LEU A 557 3.05 -4.58 -15.42
N THR A 558 3.66 -3.98 -14.39
CA THR A 558 4.69 -2.94 -14.57
C THR A 558 6.10 -3.51 -14.76
N GLU A 559 6.27 -4.84 -14.73
CA GLU A 559 7.55 -5.49 -15.02
C GLU A 559 7.77 -5.67 -16.52
N PRO A 560 9.03 -5.59 -16.99
CA PRO A 560 9.35 -5.87 -18.39
C PRO A 560 9.00 -7.33 -18.76
N PRO A 561 8.83 -7.64 -20.06
CA PRO A 561 8.63 -9.02 -20.52
C PRO A 561 9.77 -9.95 -20.04
N PRO A 562 9.49 -11.21 -19.66
CA PRO A 562 8.23 -11.94 -19.84
C PRO A 562 7.19 -11.76 -18.73
N THR A 563 7.55 -11.26 -17.54
CA THR A 563 6.66 -11.20 -16.37
C THR A 563 5.41 -10.38 -16.63
N GLY A 564 5.55 -9.17 -17.19
CA GLY A 564 4.39 -8.32 -17.52
C GLY A 564 3.43 -8.93 -18.53
N ARG A 565 3.94 -9.68 -19.53
CA ARG A 565 3.10 -10.39 -20.52
C ARG A 565 2.33 -11.55 -19.89
N ARG A 566 2.96 -12.31 -19.00
CA ARG A 566 2.31 -13.40 -18.26
C ARG A 566 1.26 -12.87 -17.29
N ALA A 567 1.58 -11.81 -16.54
CA ALA A 567 0.61 -11.16 -15.65
C ALA A 567 -0.63 -10.65 -16.41
N ALA A 568 -0.43 -10.12 -17.63
CA ALA A 568 -1.51 -9.70 -18.50
C ALA A 568 -2.41 -10.86 -18.95
N ALA A 569 -1.85 -12.06 -19.16
CA ALA A 569 -2.63 -13.23 -19.55
C ALA A 569 -3.54 -13.75 -18.43
N TRP A 570 -3.13 -13.61 -17.17
CA TRP A 570 -3.91 -14.04 -15.99
C TRP A 570 -4.87 -12.98 -15.47
N TRP A 571 -4.72 -11.72 -15.89
CA TRP A 571 -5.57 -10.60 -15.45
C TRP A 571 -7.07 -10.83 -15.67
N PRO A 572 -7.52 -11.36 -16.83
CA PRO A 572 -8.94 -11.62 -17.04
C PRO A 572 -9.51 -12.65 -16.05
N LEU A 573 -8.70 -13.62 -15.60
CA LEU A 573 -9.12 -14.60 -14.61
C LEU A 573 -9.36 -13.97 -13.24
N VAL A 574 -8.50 -13.05 -12.79
CA VAL A 574 -8.71 -12.29 -11.54
C VAL A 574 -10.03 -11.51 -11.62
N VAL A 575 -10.30 -10.86 -12.75
CA VAL A 575 -11.55 -10.14 -12.99
C VAL A 575 -12.74 -11.10 -12.98
N ALA A 576 -12.63 -12.27 -13.59
CA ALA A 576 -13.69 -13.28 -13.59
C ALA A 576 -14.02 -13.78 -12.18
N VAL A 577 -13.01 -14.05 -11.34
CA VAL A 577 -13.24 -14.44 -9.94
C VAL A 577 -13.94 -13.33 -9.14
N GLU A 578 -13.58 -12.07 -9.34
CA GLU A 578 -14.30 -10.94 -8.73
C GLU A 578 -15.77 -10.90 -9.18
N ARG A 579 -16.04 -11.14 -10.46
CA ARG A 579 -17.41 -11.19 -11.00
C ARG A 579 -18.21 -12.38 -10.49
N ILE A 580 -17.57 -13.53 -10.25
CA ILE A 580 -18.19 -14.71 -9.62
C ILE A 580 -18.65 -14.37 -8.18
N VAL A 581 -17.82 -13.65 -7.41
CA VAL A 581 -18.20 -13.18 -6.06
C VAL A 581 -19.36 -12.19 -6.12
N ASP A 582 -19.33 -11.26 -7.08
CA ASP A 582 -20.40 -10.27 -7.32
C ASP A 582 -21.72 -10.95 -7.70
N ALA A 583 -21.68 -11.91 -8.64
CA ALA A 583 -22.85 -12.67 -9.09
C ALA A 583 -23.45 -13.53 -7.97
N THR A 584 -22.60 -14.17 -7.15
CA THR A 584 -23.02 -14.92 -5.96
C THR A 584 -23.72 -14.00 -4.95
N THR A 585 -23.15 -12.82 -4.71
CA THR A 585 -23.72 -11.82 -3.78
C THR A 585 -25.08 -11.32 -4.30
N ALA A 586 -25.15 -10.97 -5.58
CA ALA A 586 -26.38 -10.51 -6.23
C ALA A 586 -27.48 -11.57 -6.21
N ALA A 587 -27.13 -12.82 -6.53
CA ALA A 587 -28.05 -13.94 -6.50
C ALA A 587 -28.65 -14.13 -5.10
N ARG A 588 -27.83 -14.03 -4.05
CA ARG A 588 -28.31 -14.15 -2.68
C ARG A 588 -29.24 -13.01 -2.27
N VAL A 589 -28.97 -11.79 -2.71
CA VAL A 589 -29.85 -10.62 -2.50
C VAL A 589 -31.20 -10.86 -3.15
N ARG A 590 -31.23 -11.36 -4.39
CA ARG A 590 -32.48 -11.71 -5.11
C ARG A 590 -33.29 -12.76 -4.36
N VAL A 591 -32.66 -13.86 -3.91
CA VAL A 591 -33.34 -14.89 -3.10
C VAL A 591 -33.90 -14.31 -1.78
N LYS A 592 -33.16 -13.41 -1.11
CA LYS A 592 -33.64 -12.74 0.12
C LYS A 592 -34.89 -11.89 -0.14
N GLN A 593 -35.05 -11.37 -1.35
CA GLN A 593 -36.17 -10.53 -1.77
C GLN A 593 -37.31 -11.34 -2.40
N GLY A 594 -37.29 -12.67 -2.29
CA GLY A 594 -38.36 -13.56 -2.71
C GLY A 594 -38.19 -14.23 -4.06
N ALA A 595 -37.00 -14.15 -4.69
CA ALA A 595 -36.70 -15.01 -5.84
C ALA A 595 -36.58 -16.49 -5.40
N GLU A 596 -36.90 -17.40 -6.31
CA GLU A 596 -36.79 -18.84 -6.08
C GLU A 596 -35.35 -19.24 -5.74
N SER A 597 -35.18 -20.08 -4.71
CA SER A 597 -33.85 -20.58 -4.34
C SER A 597 -33.35 -21.56 -5.39
N PRO A 598 -32.05 -21.54 -5.73
CA PRO A 598 -31.50 -22.52 -6.67
C PRO A 598 -31.57 -23.94 -6.10
N SER A 599 -31.62 -24.93 -6.99
CA SER A 599 -31.62 -26.34 -6.58
C SER A 599 -30.26 -26.74 -5.99
N SER A 600 -30.23 -27.71 -5.06
CA SER A 600 -28.98 -28.19 -4.47
C SER A 600 -28.01 -28.74 -5.53
N ALA A 601 -28.54 -29.47 -6.53
CA ALA A 601 -27.74 -29.99 -7.65
C ALA A 601 -27.07 -28.87 -8.48
N GLU A 602 -27.74 -27.74 -8.66
CA GLU A 602 -27.20 -26.58 -9.38
C GLU A 602 -26.08 -25.88 -8.57
N VAL A 603 -26.26 -25.79 -7.25
CA VAL A 603 -25.23 -25.27 -6.33
C VAL A 603 -24.01 -26.19 -6.32
N ASP A 604 -24.21 -27.50 -6.15
CA ASP A 604 -23.16 -28.51 -6.11
C ASP A 604 -22.36 -28.53 -7.41
N HIS A 605 -23.02 -28.36 -8.56
CA HIS A 605 -22.38 -28.28 -9.85
C HIS A 605 -21.45 -27.05 -9.95
N VAL A 606 -21.92 -25.86 -9.58
CA VAL A 606 -21.08 -24.64 -9.59
C VAL A 606 -19.90 -24.76 -8.63
N VAL A 607 -20.13 -25.31 -7.43
CA VAL A 607 -19.07 -25.54 -6.42
C VAL A 607 -18.01 -26.50 -6.94
N LEU A 608 -18.42 -27.61 -7.57
CA LEU A 608 -17.51 -28.57 -8.18
C LEU A 608 -16.64 -27.91 -9.25
N GLN A 609 -17.24 -27.14 -10.15
CA GLN A 609 -16.51 -26.45 -11.23
C GLN A 609 -15.48 -25.44 -10.71
N LEU A 610 -15.79 -24.72 -9.63
CA LEU A 610 -14.85 -23.82 -8.97
C LEU A 610 -13.70 -24.58 -8.27
N ARG A 611 -13.98 -25.72 -7.64
CA ARG A 611 -12.95 -26.57 -7.02
C ARG A 611 -12.02 -27.17 -8.08
N GLU A 612 -12.55 -27.68 -9.18
CA GLU A 612 -11.78 -28.15 -10.34
C GLU A 612 -10.91 -27.03 -10.93
N LEU A 613 -11.45 -25.81 -11.05
CA LEU A 613 -10.67 -24.65 -11.50
C LEU A 613 -9.52 -24.34 -10.53
N ALA A 614 -9.77 -24.37 -9.21
CA ALA A 614 -8.73 -24.13 -8.21
C ALA A 614 -7.62 -25.21 -8.26
N GLU A 615 -7.99 -26.49 -8.42
CA GLU A 615 -7.02 -27.58 -8.57
C GLU A 615 -6.20 -27.44 -9.86
N GLY A 616 -6.87 -27.15 -10.99
CA GLY A 616 -6.20 -26.90 -12.26
C GLY A 616 -5.22 -25.73 -12.20
N LEU A 617 -5.53 -24.67 -11.45
CA LEU A 617 -4.62 -23.53 -11.24
C LEU A 617 -3.39 -23.88 -10.38
N ARG A 618 -3.46 -24.92 -9.54
CA ARG A 618 -2.32 -25.40 -8.72
C ARG A 618 -1.38 -26.31 -9.50
N GLU A 619 -1.92 -27.09 -10.43
CA GLU A 619 -1.15 -28.10 -11.18
C GLU A 619 -0.47 -27.53 -12.44
N THR A 620 -0.73 -26.28 -12.78
CA THR A 620 -0.47 -25.76 -14.14
C THR A 620 0.36 -24.49 -14.16
N ASP A 621 1.56 -24.55 -14.77
CA ASP A 621 2.40 -23.37 -15.06
C ASP A 621 1.92 -22.54 -16.26
N VAL A 622 1.09 -23.13 -17.14
CA VAL A 622 0.53 -22.51 -18.35
C VAL A 622 -0.90 -22.99 -18.55
N LEU A 623 -1.88 -22.10 -18.35
CA LEU A 623 -3.33 -22.39 -18.42
C LEU A 623 -3.65 -23.36 -19.57
N TYR A 624 -4.08 -24.59 -19.24
CA TYR A 624 -4.54 -25.60 -20.21
C TYR A 624 -6.00 -25.99 -19.97
N ALA A 625 -6.59 -26.52 -21.04
CA ALA A 625 -8.01 -26.61 -21.28
C ALA A 625 -8.82 -27.36 -20.22
N VAL A 626 -9.99 -26.81 -19.88
CA VAL A 626 -11.11 -27.61 -19.39
C VAL A 626 -12.37 -27.24 -20.18
N ARG A 627 -12.97 -28.23 -20.87
CA ARG A 627 -14.28 -28.06 -21.49
C ARG A 627 -15.35 -28.01 -20.40
N SER A 628 -16.19 -26.99 -20.42
CA SER A 628 -17.48 -26.99 -19.71
C SER A 628 -18.58 -26.57 -20.67
N ASP A 629 -19.46 -27.52 -21.00
CA ASP A 629 -20.84 -27.18 -21.31
C ASP A 629 -21.54 -26.86 -20.00
N LEU A 630 -21.63 -25.58 -19.66
CA LEU A 630 -22.44 -25.10 -18.53
C LEU A 630 -23.88 -24.89 -19.02
N SER A 631 -24.62 -25.99 -19.19
CA SER A 631 -26.06 -25.95 -19.43
C SER A 631 -26.81 -25.98 -18.10
N GLY A 632 -27.58 -24.92 -17.81
CA GLY A 632 -28.48 -24.84 -16.65
C GLY A 632 -29.83 -24.22 -17.04
N PRO A 633 -30.83 -24.28 -16.16
CA PRO A 633 -32.17 -23.78 -16.48
C PRO A 633 -32.15 -22.27 -16.77
N PRO A 634 -32.66 -21.83 -17.95
CA PRO A 634 -32.75 -20.41 -18.27
C PRO A 634 -33.67 -19.70 -17.27
N GLY A 635 -33.24 -18.54 -16.77
CA GLY A 635 -34.00 -17.76 -15.78
C GLY A 635 -33.69 -18.08 -14.30
N SER A 636 -32.81 -19.04 -14.01
CA SER A 636 -32.32 -19.26 -12.64
C SER A 636 -31.56 -18.05 -12.09
N VAL A 637 -31.63 -17.85 -10.78
CA VAL A 637 -30.89 -16.81 -10.06
C VAL A 637 -29.36 -17.00 -10.18
N LEU A 638 -28.89 -18.23 -10.43
CA LEU A 638 -27.46 -18.55 -10.64
C LEU A 638 -27.00 -18.42 -12.10
N GLU A 639 -27.89 -18.05 -13.05
CA GLU A 639 -27.51 -17.92 -14.46
C GLU A 639 -26.34 -16.95 -14.69
N PRO A 640 -26.30 -15.72 -14.12
CA PRO A 640 -25.14 -14.84 -14.27
C PRO A 640 -23.86 -15.42 -13.66
N LEU A 641 -23.99 -16.17 -12.55
CA LEU A 641 -22.85 -16.83 -11.91
C LEU A 641 -22.26 -17.91 -12.81
N ARG A 642 -23.11 -18.73 -13.43
CA ARG A 642 -22.67 -19.74 -14.40
C ARG A 642 -21.94 -19.13 -15.59
N GLN A 643 -22.43 -18.02 -16.12
CA GLN A 643 -21.80 -17.33 -17.26
C GLN A 643 -20.39 -16.84 -16.90
N GLU A 644 -20.19 -16.29 -15.70
CA GLU A 644 -18.86 -15.85 -15.25
C GLU A 644 -17.92 -17.02 -14.95
N VAL A 645 -18.43 -18.15 -14.41
CA VAL A 645 -17.65 -19.39 -14.25
C VAL A 645 -17.25 -19.97 -15.60
N ALA A 646 -18.16 -19.97 -16.58
CA ALA A 646 -17.88 -20.38 -17.95
C ALA A 646 -16.83 -19.48 -18.60
N ALA A 647 -16.95 -18.16 -18.43
CA ALA A 647 -15.97 -17.19 -18.93
C ALA A 647 -14.60 -17.35 -18.28
N ALA A 648 -14.54 -17.59 -16.96
CA ALA A 648 -13.30 -17.86 -16.23
C ALA A 648 -12.58 -19.08 -16.80
N ARG A 649 -13.31 -20.16 -17.12
CA ARG A 649 -12.77 -21.37 -17.79
C ARG A 649 -12.43 -21.15 -19.26
N ALA A 650 -13.16 -20.28 -19.97
CA ALA A 650 -12.85 -19.92 -21.34
C ALA A 650 -11.54 -19.11 -21.44
N ILE A 651 -11.24 -18.25 -20.46
CA ILE A 651 -9.98 -17.50 -20.38
C ILE A 651 -8.76 -18.44 -20.23
N THR A 652 -8.96 -19.62 -19.63
CA THR A 652 -7.92 -20.65 -19.55
C THR A 652 -7.83 -21.52 -20.83
N SER A 653 -8.44 -21.08 -21.95
CA SER A 653 -8.44 -21.75 -23.27
C SER A 653 -7.66 -20.94 -24.31
N PRO A 654 -6.86 -21.56 -25.21
CA PRO A 654 -6.33 -20.85 -26.37
C PRO A 654 -7.31 -20.90 -27.56
N HIS A 655 -7.26 -19.86 -28.40
CA HIS A 655 -7.72 -19.89 -29.79
C HIS A 655 -6.79 -20.72 -30.66
#